data_AF-A0A9Y4NVC3-F1
#
_entry.id   AF-A0A9Y4NVC3-F1
#
_cell.length_a   1.000
_cell.length_b   1.000
_cell.length_c   1.000
_cell.angle_alpha   90.00
_cell.angle_beta   90.00
_cell.angle_gamma   90.00
#
_symmetry.space_group_name_H-M   'P 1'
#
loop_
_entity.id
_entity.type
_entity.pdbx_description
1 polymer ?
#
loop_
_entity_poly.entity_id
_entity_poly.type
_entity_poly.pdbx_seq_one_letter_code
_entity_poly.pdbx_strand_id
1 'polypeptide(L)'
;MKSDRSKGRPPHFSKEPEPPDTKVTKRRGGSVEKQPSCCALCQDVLKDPVSTSCGHWFCRRCITSYWDQSAPSGHWSCPQCGERSRTRTGLQTADAGLQEVLQEHKMSLRRRCKHMTEGSDATGGGTLLNRIYTELYITEGLSEEADTQHEVRQLETASKKTLHDTPIKCQDIFKALPEQQRAIRVVLTNGVAGVGKTFSVRKFSLDWAEGRENQDVSVVVVLPFRELNLIRDEQHSLLTLLHVFHPTLEKVTAEELAVCKLLFIFDGLDESRLSLDFTNKKVVSDVSQKSSMDVLLTNLIQGNLLPSALVWITSRPAAANQIPPKHVDRFTEVRGFNDGQKEEYLRRRFSDEKLSTAIISHVKTSRMLHIMCRLPVFCWITAAVLEHMLTTEQRGELPQTLTDMFSHFLLVQTKRKKHKYHDGNEMSPQELTEADREVLLKLGRLAFKHLQKGNIMFYQEDLEQCGLDVTEVSVLSGVCTQIFRRECVMFRKPVYCFVHLSIQEFLAAVYMFHCHNNGNRTVLKKFLGNKYKNVSLDIFLDRVMAKSLNSRNGHLDLFARFLHGLSVESNQRLLGGLLGRTENRPEIIRRVINNLKKKANISPDSINMFHCLMEMKDLSVHQEIQEFLKSENRSRKKLSEIHCSALAYMLQMSEEVLDELDLKKYNTSEAGRLRLILAVRNCRKAGLSNCGLSESDCEVVASALKSNPSYLTELDLSGNHSLRDSGVKHLCDGLKSPNCKLETLRLKRCRLSKISCDSLASALKSNPSHLEQLDLSRNDLQGSAVKHLLDLVESPDCSLQTLRWES
;
A
#
# COMPACT_ATOMS: atom_id res chain seq x y z
N MET A 1 -35.47 42.91 -16.91
CA MET A 1 -35.17 43.88 -17.98
C MET A 1 -34.31 43.16 -19.03
N LYS A 2 -34.67 43.31 -20.32
CA LYS A 2 -34.19 42.60 -21.54
C LYS A 2 -32.67 42.72 -21.76
N SER A 3 -31.98 41.86 -22.54
CA SER A 3 -32.25 41.33 -23.90
C SER A 3 -31.76 39.89 -24.11
N ASP A 4 -32.42 38.94 -24.80
CA ASP A 4 -33.02 38.87 -26.15
C ASP A 4 -32.03 38.84 -27.33
N ARG A 5 -31.41 37.66 -27.57
CA ARG A 5 -31.08 37.11 -28.91
C ARG A 5 -30.45 35.72 -28.80
N SER A 6 -31.23 34.65 -29.09
CA SER A 6 -30.82 33.36 -29.72
C SER A 6 -31.65 32.12 -29.30
N LYS A 7 -32.97 32.22 -29.12
CA LYS A 7 -33.85 31.04 -29.16
C LYS A 7 -34.56 30.94 -30.52
N GLY A 8 -34.18 29.95 -31.32
CA GLY A 8 -34.91 29.54 -32.52
C GLY A 8 -36.18 28.75 -32.18
N ARG A 9 -37.16 28.77 -33.09
CA ARG A 9 -38.48 28.12 -33.00
C ARG A 9 -38.44 26.62 -33.37
N PRO A 10 -39.39 25.80 -32.89
CA PRO A 10 -39.43 24.36 -33.13
C PRO A 10 -39.99 24.02 -34.53
N PRO A 11 -39.58 22.90 -35.17
CA PRO A 11 -40.25 22.41 -36.37
C PRO A 11 -41.49 21.57 -36.05
N HIS A 12 -42.54 21.79 -36.84
CA HIS A 12 -43.81 21.07 -36.92
C HIS A 12 -43.65 19.69 -37.60
N PHE A 13 -44.46 18.72 -37.16
CA PHE A 13 -44.65 17.42 -37.82
C PHE A 13 -45.52 17.53 -39.08
N SER A 14 -45.14 16.82 -40.16
CA SER A 14 -45.98 16.56 -41.32
C SER A 14 -45.94 15.08 -41.71
N LYS A 15 -47.10 14.59 -42.14
CA LYS A 15 -47.51 13.19 -42.34
C LYS A 15 -46.79 12.46 -43.49
N GLU A 16 -46.73 11.15 -43.36
CA GLU A 16 -46.29 10.14 -44.34
C GLU A 16 -46.99 10.26 -45.71
N PRO A 17 -46.33 9.76 -46.76
CA PRO A 17 -47.01 9.12 -47.88
C PRO A 17 -46.65 7.62 -47.99
N GLU A 18 -47.68 6.80 -48.23
CA GLU A 18 -47.58 5.38 -48.63
C GLU A 18 -46.81 5.20 -49.96
N PRO A 19 -46.13 4.06 -50.17
CA PRO A 19 -45.54 3.68 -51.45
C PRO A 19 -46.48 2.83 -52.32
N PRO A 20 -46.33 2.84 -53.67
CA PRO A 20 -47.13 2.05 -54.58
C PRO A 20 -46.59 0.61 -54.76
N ASP A 21 -47.52 -0.24 -55.20
CA ASP A 21 -47.48 -1.68 -55.38
C ASP A 21 -46.66 -2.20 -56.59
N THR A 22 -46.00 -3.35 -56.39
CA THR A 22 -45.70 -4.46 -57.35
C THR A 22 -44.80 -4.22 -58.60
N LYS A 23 -43.91 -5.11 -59.08
CA LYS A 23 -43.63 -6.56 -58.92
C LYS A 23 -42.24 -6.92 -59.52
N VAL A 24 -41.45 -7.76 -58.80
CA VAL A 24 -40.57 -8.88 -59.25
C VAL A 24 -39.37 -8.54 -60.19
N THR A 25 -38.08 -8.83 -59.88
CA THR A 25 -37.47 -10.17 -59.81
C THR A 25 -36.04 -10.19 -59.16
N LYS A 26 -35.85 -11.08 -58.17
CA LYS A 26 -34.63 -11.79 -57.67
C LYS A 26 -33.21 -11.18 -57.79
N ARG A 27 -32.55 -10.98 -56.64
CA ARG A 27 -31.23 -11.56 -56.26
C ARG A 27 -30.98 -11.48 -54.74
N ARG A 28 -30.30 -12.50 -54.20
CA ARG A 28 -30.21 -12.95 -52.79
C ARG A 28 -29.71 -11.90 -51.79
N GLY A 29 -30.51 -11.61 -50.76
CA GLY A 29 -30.06 -11.03 -49.49
C GLY A 29 -29.96 -12.12 -48.42
N GLY A 30 -28.86 -12.13 -47.67
CA GLY A 30 -28.69 -12.95 -46.46
C GLY A 30 -29.45 -12.30 -45.30
N SER A 31 -30.44 -13.02 -44.79
CA SER A 31 -31.19 -12.65 -43.59
C SER A 31 -30.49 -13.15 -42.34
N VAL A 32 -30.33 -12.25 -41.37
CA VAL A 32 -29.99 -12.54 -39.97
C VAL A 32 -31.08 -13.45 -39.39
N GLU A 33 -30.74 -14.69 -39.05
CA GLU A 33 -31.64 -15.59 -38.33
C GLU A 33 -31.78 -15.13 -36.87
N LYS A 34 -32.99 -14.73 -36.49
CA LYS A 34 -33.38 -14.56 -35.08
C LYS A 34 -33.32 -15.94 -34.41
N GLN A 35 -32.65 -16.03 -33.25
CA GLN A 35 -32.73 -17.23 -32.40
C GLN A 35 -34.22 -17.53 -32.07
N PRO A 36 -34.69 -18.77 -32.27
CA PRO A 36 -36.04 -19.16 -31.87
C PRO A 36 -36.13 -19.18 -30.34
N SER A 37 -37.15 -18.53 -29.77
CA SER A 37 -37.38 -18.49 -28.31
C SER A 37 -38.02 -19.77 -27.74
N CYS A 38 -38.53 -20.65 -28.60
CA CYS A 38 -39.25 -21.86 -28.20
C CYS A 38 -38.79 -23.09 -29.01
N CYS A 39 -38.77 -24.26 -28.38
CA CYS A 39 -38.49 -25.53 -29.04
C CYS A 39 -39.67 -25.98 -29.89
N ALA A 40 -39.47 -26.30 -31.17
CA ALA A 40 -40.55 -26.74 -32.05
C ALA A 40 -41.18 -28.11 -31.65
N LEU A 41 -40.51 -28.90 -30.80
CA LEU A 41 -41.00 -30.22 -30.35
C LEU A 41 -41.85 -30.14 -29.08
N CYS A 42 -41.47 -29.33 -28.09
CA CYS A 42 -42.23 -29.18 -26.84
C CYS A 42 -43.00 -27.87 -26.73
N GLN A 43 -42.85 -26.96 -27.70
CA GLN A 43 -43.47 -25.63 -27.76
C GLN A 43 -43.15 -24.70 -26.57
N ASP A 44 -42.34 -25.15 -25.63
CA ASP A 44 -41.81 -24.40 -24.48
C ASP A 44 -40.46 -23.70 -24.77
N VAL A 45 -40.07 -22.79 -23.88
CA VAL A 45 -38.74 -22.16 -23.86
C VAL A 45 -37.63 -23.22 -23.87
N LEU A 46 -36.60 -23.02 -24.70
CA LEU A 46 -35.50 -23.97 -24.87
C LEU A 46 -34.77 -24.26 -23.55
N LYS A 47 -34.88 -25.51 -23.06
CA LYS A 47 -34.10 -26.05 -21.93
C LYS A 47 -32.95 -26.90 -22.47
N ASP A 48 -31.72 -26.50 -22.17
CA ASP A 48 -30.49 -27.09 -22.74
C ASP A 48 -30.53 -27.06 -24.29
N PRO A 49 -30.42 -25.86 -24.90
CA PRO A 49 -30.60 -25.66 -26.33
C PRO A 49 -29.49 -26.32 -27.13
N VAL A 50 -29.87 -27.07 -28.16
CA VAL A 50 -28.91 -27.63 -29.12
C VAL A 50 -29.38 -27.37 -30.53
N SER A 51 -28.44 -26.97 -31.39
CA SER A 51 -28.69 -26.75 -32.80
C SER A 51 -28.46 -28.03 -33.60
N THR A 52 -29.26 -28.19 -34.64
CA THR A 52 -29.01 -29.16 -35.71
C THR A 52 -28.09 -28.54 -36.77
N SER A 53 -27.49 -29.35 -37.64
CA SER A 53 -26.60 -28.88 -38.72
C SER A 53 -27.26 -27.90 -39.70
N CYS A 54 -28.59 -27.83 -39.71
CA CYS A 54 -29.39 -26.92 -40.52
C CYS A 54 -29.82 -25.64 -39.77
N GLY A 55 -29.23 -25.35 -38.61
CA GLY A 55 -29.45 -24.10 -37.85
C GLY A 55 -30.67 -24.10 -36.91
N HIS A 56 -31.52 -25.12 -36.93
CA HIS A 56 -32.71 -25.20 -36.07
C HIS A 56 -32.38 -25.66 -34.64
N TRP A 57 -33.02 -25.03 -33.65
CA TRP A 57 -32.76 -25.22 -32.22
C TRP A 57 -33.86 -26.03 -31.51
N PHE A 58 -33.44 -26.96 -30.64
CA PHE A 58 -34.33 -27.81 -29.85
C PHE A 58 -33.81 -28.00 -28.43
N CYS A 59 -34.69 -28.35 -27.48
CA CYS A 59 -34.25 -28.86 -26.17
C CYS A 59 -33.52 -30.19 -26.37
N ARG A 60 -32.37 -30.40 -25.72
CA ARG A 60 -31.57 -31.64 -25.83
C ARG A 60 -32.41 -32.90 -25.64
N ARG A 61 -33.27 -32.92 -24.62
CA ARG A 61 -34.16 -34.07 -24.34
C ARG A 61 -35.19 -34.32 -25.43
N CYS A 62 -35.76 -33.26 -26.00
CA CYS A 62 -36.78 -33.38 -27.04
C CYS A 62 -36.20 -33.93 -28.35
N ILE A 63 -35.05 -33.40 -28.80
CA ILE A 63 -34.43 -33.87 -30.05
C ILE A 63 -33.87 -35.29 -29.90
N THR A 64 -33.33 -35.62 -28.72
CA THR A 64 -32.85 -36.98 -28.42
C THR A 64 -34.01 -37.98 -28.41
N SER A 65 -35.12 -37.66 -27.73
CA SER A 65 -36.33 -38.50 -27.73
C SER A 65 -36.92 -38.68 -29.12
N TYR A 66 -36.90 -37.64 -29.96
CA TYR A 66 -37.40 -37.72 -31.34
C TYR A 66 -36.55 -38.67 -32.19
N TRP A 67 -35.22 -38.59 -32.08
CA TRP A 67 -34.31 -39.48 -32.79
C TRP A 67 -34.32 -40.92 -32.25
N ASP A 68 -34.54 -41.11 -30.95
CA ASP A 68 -34.61 -42.44 -30.34
C ASP A 68 -35.93 -43.18 -30.68
N GLN A 69 -37.00 -42.44 -31.00
CA GLN A 69 -38.28 -43.00 -31.49
C GLN A 69 -38.28 -43.31 -32.99
N SER A 70 -37.32 -42.76 -33.74
CA SER A 70 -37.13 -43.00 -35.16
C SER A 70 -36.27 -44.27 -35.34
N ALA A 71 -36.83 -45.33 -35.94
CA ALA A 71 -36.20 -46.65 -36.10
C ALA A 71 -34.75 -46.60 -36.70
N PRO A 72 -33.92 -47.66 -36.56
CA PRO A 72 -32.45 -47.59 -36.55
C PRO A 72 -31.82 -47.49 -37.95
N SER A 73 -32.29 -46.58 -38.80
CA SER A 73 -31.78 -46.41 -40.17
C SER A 73 -30.57 -45.47 -40.28
N GLY A 74 -29.89 -45.13 -39.18
CA GLY A 74 -28.64 -44.36 -39.22
C GLY A 74 -28.76 -42.98 -39.89
N HIS A 75 -29.95 -42.38 -39.88
CA HIS A 75 -30.21 -41.08 -40.48
C HIS A 75 -31.05 -40.22 -39.51
N TRP A 76 -30.43 -39.17 -38.98
CA TRP A 76 -31.03 -38.25 -38.02
C TRP A 76 -31.63 -37.09 -38.80
N SER A 77 -32.96 -37.02 -38.89
CA SER A 77 -33.67 -35.94 -39.58
C SER A 77 -34.01 -34.80 -38.63
N CYS A 78 -33.91 -33.56 -39.11
CA CYS A 78 -34.41 -32.39 -38.39
C CYS A 78 -35.96 -32.43 -38.36
N PRO A 79 -36.61 -32.34 -37.18
CA PRO A 79 -38.07 -32.32 -37.09
C PRO A 79 -38.73 -31.12 -37.79
N GLN A 80 -38.00 -30.02 -37.97
CA GLN A 80 -38.54 -28.76 -38.46
C GLN A 80 -38.40 -28.58 -39.99
N CYS A 81 -37.31 -29.07 -40.60
CA CYS A 81 -37.08 -28.94 -42.04
C CYS A 81 -36.86 -30.27 -42.78
N GLY A 82 -36.80 -31.40 -42.06
CA GLY A 82 -36.63 -32.74 -42.64
C GLY A 82 -35.22 -33.08 -43.13
N GLU A 83 -34.25 -32.17 -42.96
CA GLU A 83 -32.88 -32.37 -43.44
C GLU A 83 -32.17 -33.52 -42.70
N ARG A 84 -31.58 -34.46 -43.44
CA ARG A 84 -30.98 -35.69 -42.91
C ARG A 84 -29.47 -35.52 -42.71
N SER A 85 -29.01 -35.67 -41.47
CA SER A 85 -27.58 -35.73 -41.14
C SER A 85 -27.08 -37.18 -41.06
N ARG A 86 -25.83 -37.40 -41.46
CA ARG A 86 -25.15 -38.71 -41.44
C ARG A 86 -24.43 -39.03 -40.13
N THR A 87 -24.34 -38.08 -39.19
CA THR A 87 -23.63 -38.27 -37.92
C THR A 87 -24.34 -37.62 -36.73
N ARG A 88 -24.36 -38.31 -35.57
CA ARG A 88 -24.89 -37.81 -34.29
C ARG A 88 -24.03 -36.69 -33.67
N THR A 89 -22.84 -36.43 -34.21
CA THR A 89 -21.86 -35.44 -33.74
C THR A 89 -22.13 -33.99 -34.17
N GLY A 90 -23.22 -33.71 -34.90
CA GLY A 90 -23.59 -32.34 -35.32
C GLY A 90 -24.23 -31.46 -34.24
N LEU A 91 -24.30 -31.91 -32.98
CA LEU A 91 -24.79 -31.14 -31.84
C LEU A 91 -23.65 -30.28 -31.28
N GLN A 92 -23.48 -29.05 -31.75
CA GLN A 92 -22.57 -28.09 -31.13
C GLN A 92 -23.25 -27.47 -29.89
N THR A 93 -22.69 -27.71 -28.71
CA THR A 93 -22.98 -26.91 -27.52
C THR A 93 -22.07 -25.69 -27.53
N ALA A 94 -22.64 -24.48 -27.48
CA ALA A 94 -21.88 -23.22 -27.38
C ALA A 94 -20.87 -23.20 -26.21
N ASP A 95 -21.07 -24.05 -25.21
CA ASP A 95 -20.31 -24.12 -23.95
C ASP A 95 -18.89 -24.74 -24.09
N ALA A 96 -18.64 -25.58 -25.11
CA ALA A 96 -17.37 -26.30 -25.23
C ALA A 96 -16.19 -25.41 -25.67
N GLY A 97 -16.43 -24.45 -26.57
CA GLY A 97 -15.39 -23.56 -27.10
C GLY A 97 -14.95 -22.49 -26.09
N LEU A 98 -15.91 -21.91 -25.35
CA LEU A 98 -15.60 -20.94 -24.29
C LEU A 98 -14.75 -21.59 -23.20
N GLN A 99 -15.11 -22.80 -22.77
CA GLN A 99 -14.36 -23.51 -21.73
C GLN A 99 -12.90 -23.79 -22.13
N GLU A 100 -12.63 -24.12 -23.40
CA GLU A 100 -11.27 -24.30 -23.91
C GLU A 100 -10.46 -23.00 -23.82
N VAL A 101 -11.03 -21.88 -24.27
CA VAL A 101 -10.40 -20.55 -24.20
C VAL A 101 -10.13 -20.12 -22.75
N LEU A 102 -11.07 -20.40 -21.84
CA LEU A 102 -10.90 -20.11 -20.41
C LEU A 102 -9.78 -20.95 -19.78
N GLN A 103 -9.61 -22.21 -20.18
CA GLN A 103 -8.50 -23.04 -19.72
C GLN A 103 -7.15 -22.56 -20.28
N GLU A 104 -7.09 -22.15 -21.54
CA GLU A 104 -5.89 -21.53 -22.12
C GLU A 104 -5.51 -20.25 -21.36
N HIS A 105 -6.50 -19.43 -21.02
CA HIS A 105 -6.30 -18.23 -20.22
C HIS A 105 -5.76 -18.54 -18.81
N LYS A 106 -6.33 -19.54 -18.12
CA LYS A 106 -5.80 -20.05 -16.83
C LYS A 106 -4.35 -20.49 -16.97
N MET A 107 -4.00 -21.26 -18.00
CA MET A 107 -2.62 -21.69 -18.23
C MET A 107 -1.67 -20.51 -18.49
N SER A 108 -2.12 -19.51 -19.24
CA SER A 108 -1.36 -18.28 -19.51
C SER A 108 -1.06 -17.51 -18.22
N LEU A 109 -2.08 -17.27 -17.40
CA LEU A 109 -1.92 -16.60 -16.09
C LEU A 109 -1.04 -17.41 -15.13
N ARG A 110 -1.22 -18.74 -15.09
CA ARG A 110 -0.36 -19.63 -14.31
C ARG A 110 1.11 -19.46 -14.70
N ARG A 111 1.43 -19.47 -16.00
CA ARG A 111 2.80 -19.27 -16.48
C ARG A 111 3.36 -17.90 -16.07
N ARG A 112 2.55 -16.84 -16.16
CA ARG A 112 2.93 -15.47 -15.77
C ARG A 112 3.17 -15.30 -14.27
N CYS A 113 2.42 -16.01 -13.42
CA CYS A 113 2.47 -15.84 -11.96
C CYS A 113 3.34 -16.88 -11.22
N LYS A 114 3.67 -18.01 -11.86
CA LYS A 114 4.37 -19.14 -11.22
C LYS A 114 5.82 -18.83 -10.81
N HIS A 115 6.54 -18.07 -11.62
CA HIS A 115 7.95 -17.79 -11.41
C HIS A 115 8.16 -16.36 -10.91
N MET A 116 9.06 -16.22 -9.95
CA MET A 116 9.55 -14.93 -9.48
C MET A 116 11.01 -14.76 -9.82
N THR A 117 11.35 -13.60 -10.36
CA THR A 117 12.74 -13.13 -10.41
C THR A 117 13.12 -12.63 -9.02
N GLU A 118 13.56 -13.53 -8.14
CA GLU A 118 14.29 -13.15 -6.92
C GLU A 118 15.72 -12.72 -7.26
N GLY A 119 15.88 -11.71 -8.12
CA GLY A 119 17.18 -11.05 -8.31
C GLY A 119 18.38 -11.93 -8.67
N SER A 120 18.16 -13.17 -9.12
CA SER A 120 19.16 -14.05 -9.69
C SER A 120 18.44 -14.96 -10.69
N ASP A 121 18.74 -14.78 -11.97
CA ASP A 121 19.00 -15.84 -12.96
C ASP A 121 18.46 -15.47 -14.34
N ALA A 122 19.38 -15.46 -15.30
CA ALA A 122 19.07 -15.40 -16.72
C ALA A 122 19.32 -16.78 -17.36
N THR A 123 18.51 -17.76 -16.97
CA THR A 123 18.18 -18.96 -17.76
C THR A 123 16.99 -19.68 -17.11
N GLY A 124 15.77 -19.24 -17.44
CA GLY A 124 14.57 -20.10 -17.37
C GLY A 124 14.11 -20.68 -16.03
N GLY A 125 14.65 -20.26 -14.88
CA GLY A 125 14.34 -20.86 -13.57
C GLY A 125 14.10 -19.84 -12.46
N GLY A 126 13.11 -18.95 -12.60
CA GLY A 126 12.73 -18.08 -11.46
C GLY A 126 12.33 -18.93 -10.24
N THR A 127 12.60 -18.45 -9.02
CA THR A 127 12.15 -19.14 -7.81
C THR A 127 10.63 -19.32 -7.85
N LEU A 128 10.15 -20.53 -7.55
CA LEU A 128 8.72 -20.80 -7.49
C LEU A 128 8.10 -19.92 -6.40
N LEU A 129 7.09 -19.11 -6.76
CA LEU A 129 6.41 -18.20 -5.82
C LEU A 129 5.99 -18.94 -4.54
N ASN A 130 5.44 -20.16 -4.68
CA ASN A 130 4.97 -20.96 -3.56
C ASN A 130 6.08 -21.39 -2.57
N ARG A 131 7.35 -21.42 -3.00
CA ARG A 131 8.48 -21.80 -2.11
C ARG A 131 8.87 -20.67 -1.16
N ILE A 132 8.69 -19.43 -1.60
CA ILE A 132 9.15 -18.22 -0.90
C ILE A 132 8.02 -17.39 -0.33
N TYR A 133 6.79 -17.61 -0.79
CA TYR A 133 5.63 -16.87 -0.34
C TYR A 133 5.37 -17.17 1.13
N THR A 134 5.33 -16.10 1.91
CA THR A 134 4.83 -16.08 3.28
C THR A 134 3.57 -15.25 3.26
N GLU A 135 2.49 -15.75 3.86
CA GLU A 135 1.19 -15.08 3.84
C GLU A 135 1.32 -13.69 4.48
N LEU A 136 0.72 -12.68 3.86
CA LEU A 136 0.74 -11.31 4.39
C LEU A 136 -0.41 -11.11 5.37
N TYR A 137 -0.16 -10.35 6.43
CA TYR A 137 -1.21 -9.91 7.33
C TYR A 137 -2.04 -8.81 6.66
N ILE A 138 -3.31 -9.11 6.36
CA ILE A 138 -4.28 -8.21 5.74
C ILE A 138 -5.44 -8.01 6.70
N THR A 139 -5.91 -6.78 6.84
CA THR A 139 -6.98 -6.41 7.76
C THR A 139 -8.07 -5.63 7.04
N GLU A 140 -9.32 -5.71 7.52
CA GLU A 140 -10.39 -4.82 7.05
C GLU A 140 -10.11 -3.39 7.54
N GLY A 141 -10.10 -2.43 6.62
CA GLY A 141 -9.84 -1.02 6.93
C GLY A 141 -11.15 -0.26 7.19
N LEU A 142 -11.16 0.63 8.18
CA LEU A 142 -12.19 1.65 8.31
C LEU A 142 -11.94 2.76 7.28
N SER A 143 -13.02 3.27 6.67
CA SER A 143 -13.00 4.45 5.79
C SER A 143 -12.72 5.72 6.61
N GLU A 144 -11.49 5.89 7.08
CA GLU A 144 -11.00 7.18 7.58
C GLU A 144 -9.80 7.65 6.75
N GLU A 145 -9.73 8.97 6.61
CA GLU A 145 -8.89 9.76 5.70
C GLU A 145 -7.51 9.15 5.42
N ALA A 146 -7.15 9.05 4.13
CA ALA A 146 -5.90 8.40 3.76
C ALA A 146 -4.70 9.09 4.41
N ASP A 147 -3.96 8.34 5.22
CA ASP A 147 -2.74 8.81 5.87
C ASP A 147 -1.72 9.17 4.77
N THR A 148 -1.54 10.48 4.54
CA THR A 148 -0.65 11.02 3.49
C THR A 148 0.82 11.08 3.96
N GLN A 149 1.14 10.57 5.15
CA GLN A 149 2.50 10.58 5.68
C GLN A 149 3.44 9.68 4.87
N HIS A 150 4.75 9.98 4.92
CA HIS A 150 5.77 9.15 4.29
C HIS A 150 5.87 7.74 4.90
N GLU A 151 6.25 6.75 4.09
CA GLU A 151 6.23 5.32 4.42
C GLU A 151 6.99 4.98 5.71
N VAL A 152 8.12 5.65 5.96
CA VAL A 152 8.91 5.45 7.18
C VAL A 152 8.17 5.93 8.43
N ARG A 153 7.52 7.10 8.37
CA ARG A 153 6.68 7.58 9.47
C ARG A 153 5.49 6.65 9.69
N GLN A 154 4.91 6.14 8.60
CA GLN A 154 3.85 5.16 8.67
C GLN A 154 4.33 3.86 9.32
N LEU A 155 5.53 3.34 9.04
CA LEU A 155 6.03 2.11 9.69
C LEU A 155 6.27 2.28 11.19
N GLU A 156 6.93 3.38 11.55
CA GLU A 156 7.20 3.75 12.95
C GLU A 156 5.89 3.90 13.73
N THR A 157 4.86 4.49 13.09
CA THR A 157 3.54 4.74 13.69
C THR A 157 2.63 3.50 13.65
N ALA A 158 2.66 2.74 12.55
CA ALA A 158 1.76 1.61 12.28
C ALA A 158 2.16 0.35 13.01
N SER A 159 3.41 0.22 13.49
CA SER A 159 3.82 -0.87 14.40
C SER A 159 2.84 -1.07 15.57
N LYS A 160 2.04 -0.03 15.91
CA LYS A 160 1.00 -0.09 16.94
C LYS A 160 -0.35 0.58 16.59
N LYS A 161 -0.59 1.05 15.35
CA LYS A 161 -1.94 1.47 14.88
C LYS A 161 -2.72 0.23 14.41
N THR A 162 -3.22 -0.57 15.35
CA THR A 162 -4.09 -1.72 15.08
C THR A 162 -5.54 -1.34 15.40
N LEU A 163 -6.11 -0.49 14.55
CA LEU A 163 -7.54 -0.16 14.54
C LEU A 163 -8.32 -1.41 14.11
N HIS A 164 -9.25 -1.91 14.93
CA HIS A 164 -10.23 -2.97 14.59
C HIS A 164 -9.84 -3.92 13.47
N ASP A 165 -8.71 -4.59 13.63
CA ASP A 165 -8.19 -5.44 12.58
C ASP A 165 -8.93 -6.78 12.65
N THR A 166 -10.07 -6.89 11.97
CA THR A 166 -10.60 -8.19 11.58
C THR A 166 -9.64 -8.73 10.52
N PRO A 167 -8.82 -9.75 10.83
CA PRO A 167 -7.90 -10.29 9.86
C PRO A 167 -8.70 -10.92 8.71
N ILE A 168 -8.37 -10.56 7.49
CA ILE A 168 -9.00 -11.09 6.28
C ILE A 168 -7.94 -11.86 5.50
N LYS A 169 -8.23 -13.11 5.15
CA LYS A 169 -7.38 -13.85 4.21
C LYS A 169 -7.56 -13.29 2.81
N CYS A 170 -6.49 -13.27 2.02
CA CYS A 170 -6.50 -12.72 0.65
C CYS A 170 -7.60 -13.36 -0.23
N GLN A 171 -7.84 -14.66 -0.09
CA GLN A 171 -8.89 -15.40 -0.81
C GLN A 171 -10.33 -15.04 -0.39
N ASP A 172 -10.50 -14.44 0.78
CA ASP A 172 -11.80 -14.09 1.35
C ASP A 172 -12.12 -12.60 1.20
N ILE A 173 -11.29 -11.85 0.45
CA ILE A 173 -11.42 -10.39 0.26
C ILE A 173 -12.81 -9.98 -0.27
N PHE A 174 -13.47 -10.81 -1.07
CA PHE A 174 -14.82 -10.57 -1.60
C PHE A 174 -15.93 -11.29 -0.83
N LYS A 175 -15.61 -12.11 0.18
CA LYS A 175 -16.61 -12.80 1.00
C LYS A 175 -17.13 -11.85 2.07
N ALA A 176 -18.45 -11.68 2.14
CA ALA A 176 -19.08 -10.92 3.21
C ALA A 176 -18.87 -11.63 4.55
N LEU A 177 -18.58 -10.87 5.60
CA LEU A 177 -18.61 -11.40 6.97
C LEU A 177 -20.07 -11.72 7.35
N PRO A 178 -20.33 -12.65 8.29
CA PRO A 178 -21.70 -13.03 8.69
C PRO A 178 -22.60 -11.84 9.08
N GLU A 179 -22.00 -10.73 9.51
CA GLU A 179 -22.66 -9.51 9.97
C GLU A 179 -22.95 -8.50 8.83
N GLN A 180 -22.37 -8.68 7.63
CA GLN A 180 -22.50 -7.76 6.50
C GLN A 180 -23.58 -8.24 5.51
N GLN A 181 -24.69 -7.51 5.42
CA GLN A 181 -25.80 -7.80 4.48
C GLN A 181 -25.55 -7.34 3.03
N ARG A 182 -24.48 -6.59 2.76
CA ARG A 182 -24.25 -5.93 1.47
C ARG A 182 -23.26 -6.71 0.61
N ALA A 183 -23.59 -6.94 -0.66
CA ALA A 183 -22.70 -7.56 -1.63
C ALA A 183 -21.46 -6.68 -1.88
N ILE A 184 -20.27 -7.29 -1.85
CA ILE A 184 -19.00 -6.59 -2.03
C ILE A 184 -18.57 -6.74 -3.48
N ARG A 185 -18.53 -5.62 -4.21
CA ARG A 185 -18.11 -5.59 -5.62
C ARG A 185 -16.75 -4.93 -5.77
N VAL A 186 -16.52 -3.80 -5.12
CA VAL A 186 -15.28 -3.02 -5.25
C VAL A 186 -14.49 -3.06 -3.95
N VAL A 187 -13.28 -3.62 -4.02
CA VAL A 187 -12.33 -3.64 -2.91
C VAL A 187 -11.15 -2.74 -3.22
N LEU A 188 -10.82 -1.84 -2.30
CA LEU A 188 -9.58 -1.07 -2.33
C LEU A 188 -8.62 -1.55 -1.23
N THR A 189 -7.47 -2.07 -1.65
CA THR A 189 -6.41 -2.54 -0.77
C THR A 189 -5.28 -1.54 -0.69
N ASN A 190 -5.09 -0.96 0.48
CA ASN A 190 -4.02 -0.04 0.80
C ASN A 190 -2.81 -0.74 1.40
N GLY A 191 -1.66 -0.09 1.32
CA GLY A 191 -0.46 -0.49 2.05
C GLY A 191 0.74 0.33 1.60
N VAL A 192 1.76 0.46 2.45
CA VAL A 192 3.01 1.16 2.11
C VAL A 192 3.75 0.47 0.96
N ALA A 193 4.72 1.14 0.32
CA ALA A 193 5.54 0.45 -0.68
C ALA A 193 6.29 -0.73 -0.06
N GLY A 194 6.64 -1.73 -0.88
CA GLY A 194 7.39 -2.89 -0.43
C GLY A 194 6.64 -3.86 0.51
N VAL A 195 5.40 -3.54 0.91
CA VAL A 195 4.60 -4.37 1.82
C VAL A 195 4.11 -5.68 1.20
N GLY A 196 4.12 -5.79 -0.13
CA GLY A 196 3.77 -7.01 -0.85
C GLY A 196 2.41 -7.00 -1.58
N LYS A 197 1.78 -5.84 -1.82
CA LYS A 197 0.50 -5.74 -2.56
C LYS A 197 0.50 -6.49 -3.90
N THR A 198 1.45 -6.20 -4.79
CA THR A 198 1.63 -6.91 -6.07
C THR A 198 1.94 -8.39 -5.88
N PHE A 199 2.63 -8.78 -4.80
CA PHE A 199 2.88 -10.19 -4.49
C PHE A 199 1.57 -10.91 -4.12
N SER A 200 0.68 -10.28 -3.35
CA SER A 200 -0.65 -10.82 -3.06
C SER A 200 -1.50 -10.99 -4.32
N VAL A 201 -1.51 -10.01 -5.22
CA VAL A 201 -2.21 -10.11 -6.52
C VAL A 201 -1.69 -11.28 -7.34
N ARG A 202 -0.36 -11.44 -7.41
CA ARG A 202 0.27 -12.57 -8.13
C ARG A 202 -0.06 -13.92 -7.48
N LYS A 203 -0.03 -14.00 -6.15
CA LYS A 203 -0.35 -15.24 -5.43
C LYS A 203 -1.82 -15.63 -5.61
N PHE A 204 -2.74 -14.67 -5.46
CA PHE A 204 -4.16 -14.86 -5.71
C PHE A 204 -4.41 -15.37 -7.14
N SER A 205 -3.79 -14.71 -8.13
CA SER A 205 -3.92 -15.09 -9.54
C SER A 205 -3.37 -16.49 -9.82
N LEU A 206 -2.26 -16.86 -9.16
CA LEU A 206 -1.67 -18.20 -9.27
C LEU A 206 -2.58 -19.27 -8.66
N ASP A 207 -3.11 -19.05 -7.45
CA ASP A 207 -3.98 -20.01 -6.77
C ASP A 207 -5.29 -20.24 -7.53
N TRP A 208 -5.87 -19.17 -8.09
CA TRP A 208 -7.02 -19.27 -8.99
C TRP A 208 -6.69 -20.05 -10.26
N ALA A 209 -5.54 -19.78 -10.88
CA ALA A 209 -5.12 -20.45 -12.11
C ALA A 209 -4.74 -21.93 -11.90
N GLU A 210 -4.31 -22.30 -10.69
CA GLU A 210 -4.05 -23.69 -10.29
C GLU A 210 -5.30 -24.45 -9.82
N GLY A 211 -6.46 -23.79 -9.75
CA GLY A 211 -7.71 -24.41 -9.32
C GLY A 211 -7.85 -24.57 -7.81
N ARG A 212 -7.02 -23.90 -7.01
CA ARG A 212 -7.00 -24.07 -5.54
C ARG A 212 -8.10 -23.26 -4.85
N GLU A 213 -8.25 -22.00 -5.24
CA GLU A 213 -9.11 -21.02 -4.55
C GLU A 213 -9.92 -20.18 -5.53
N ASN A 214 -11.01 -19.56 -5.05
CA ASN A 214 -11.86 -18.60 -5.80
C ASN A 214 -12.37 -19.09 -7.17
N GLN A 215 -12.66 -20.39 -7.30
CA GLN A 215 -13.18 -20.97 -8.55
C GLN A 215 -14.62 -20.57 -8.89
N ASP A 216 -15.29 -19.82 -8.01
CA ASP A 216 -16.56 -19.17 -8.29
C ASP A 216 -16.43 -18.04 -9.33
N VAL A 217 -15.22 -17.49 -9.50
CA VAL A 217 -14.87 -16.50 -10.52
C VAL A 217 -14.49 -17.20 -11.83
N SER A 218 -15.21 -16.88 -12.91
CA SER A 218 -15.00 -17.46 -14.24
C SER A 218 -13.69 -17.00 -14.88
N VAL A 219 -13.35 -15.72 -14.73
CA VAL A 219 -12.19 -15.08 -15.39
C VAL A 219 -11.55 -14.04 -14.48
N VAL A 220 -10.23 -14.10 -14.32
CA VAL A 220 -9.43 -13.11 -13.57
C VAL A 220 -8.61 -12.29 -14.55
N VAL A 221 -8.82 -10.98 -14.58
CA VAL A 221 -8.14 -10.05 -15.48
C VAL A 221 -7.25 -9.12 -14.66
N VAL A 222 -5.94 -9.32 -14.73
CA VAL A 222 -4.95 -8.43 -14.08
C VAL A 222 -4.57 -7.31 -15.04
N LEU A 223 -4.73 -6.05 -14.60
CA LEU A 223 -4.43 -4.82 -15.35
C LEU A 223 -3.55 -3.90 -14.49
N PRO A 224 -2.21 -4.01 -14.57
CA PRO A 224 -1.33 -3.14 -13.78
C PRO A 224 -1.28 -1.73 -14.37
N PHE A 225 -1.38 -0.69 -13.53
CA PHE A 225 -1.40 0.70 -13.99
C PHE A 225 -0.13 1.12 -14.72
N ARG A 226 1.03 0.55 -14.33
CA ARG A 226 2.29 0.72 -15.08
C ARG A 226 2.18 0.35 -16.56
N GLU A 227 1.37 -0.66 -16.88
CA GLU A 227 1.16 -1.11 -18.25
C GLU A 227 0.11 -0.25 -18.96
N LEU A 228 -0.98 0.09 -18.26
CA LEU A 228 -2.04 0.97 -18.78
C LEU A 228 -1.50 2.34 -19.20
N ASN A 229 -0.49 2.86 -18.49
CA ASN A 229 0.17 4.11 -18.84
C ASN A 229 0.82 4.11 -20.24
N LEU A 230 1.16 2.93 -20.80
CA LEU A 230 1.83 2.82 -22.11
C LEU A 230 0.90 3.05 -23.30
N ILE A 231 -0.41 2.88 -23.09
CA ILE A 231 -1.48 3.02 -24.10
C ILE A 231 -2.50 4.10 -23.71
N ARG A 232 -2.14 4.97 -22.75
CA ARG A 232 -3.06 5.99 -22.20
C ARG A 232 -3.59 6.97 -23.24
N ASP A 233 -2.82 7.21 -24.29
CA ASP A 233 -3.12 8.18 -25.35
C ASP A 233 -3.95 7.55 -26.48
N GLU A 234 -4.20 6.24 -26.41
CA GLU A 234 -5.01 5.47 -27.36
C GLU A 234 -6.47 5.33 -26.88
N GLN A 235 -7.41 5.17 -27.82
CA GLN A 235 -8.80 4.86 -27.50
C GLN A 235 -9.09 3.38 -27.70
N HIS A 236 -9.63 2.75 -26.66
CA HIS A 236 -9.97 1.33 -26.66
C HIS A 236 -11.42 1.15 -26.20
N SER A 237 -12.06 0.06 -26.64
CA SER A 237 -13.19 -0.50 -25.93
C SER A 237 -12.71 -1.47 -24.84
N LEU A 238 -13.56 -1.82 -23.87
CA LEU A 238 -13.17 -2.78 -22.84
C LEU A 238 -12.81 -4.15 -23.46
N LEU A 239 -13.54 -4.58 -24.48
CA LEU A 239 -13.22 -5.81 -25.21
C LEU A 239 -11.83 -5.75 -25.86
N THR A 240 -11.52 -4.67 -26.57
CA THR A 240 -10.19 -4.52 -27.18
C THR A 240 -9.08 -4.41 -26.12
N LEU A 241 -9.36 -3.79 -24.97
CA LEU A 241 -8.41 -3.71 -23.87
C LEU A 241 -8.11 -5.12 -23.31
N LEU A 242 -9.13 -5.97 -23.15
CA LEU A 242 -8.95 -7.36 -22.72
C LEU A 242 -8.08 -8.14 -23.69
N HIS A 243 -8.31 -8.00 -25.01
CA HIS A 243 -7.53 -8.72 -26.02
C HIS A 243 -6.06 -8.29 -26.04
N VAL A 244 -5.80 -7.01 -25.79
CA VAL A 244 -4.44 -6.47 -25.72
C VAL A 244 -3.68 -7.02 -24.51
N PHE A 245 -4.32 -7.08 -23.34
CA PHE A 245 -3.67 -7.51 -22.09
C PHE A 245 -3.66 -9.02 -21.88
N HIS A 246 -4.64 -9.71 -22.44
CA HIS A 246 -4.85 -11.15 -22.34
C HIS A 246 -5.22 -11.71 -23.72
N PRO A 247 -4.24 -11.88 -24.63
CA PRO A 247 -4.48 -12.32 -26.01
C PRO A 247 -5.20 -13.67 -26.14
N THR A 248 -5.11 -14.53 -25.11
CA THR A 248 -5.88 -15.78 -25.07
C THR A 248 -7.39 -15.53 -25.13
N LEU A 249 -7.86 -14.36 -24.70
CA LEU A 249 -9.28 -13.98 -24.73
C LEU A 249 -9.71 -13.37 -26.07
N GLU A 250 -8.86 -13.29 -27.09
CA GLU A 250 -9.17 -12.66 -28.39
C GLU A 250 -10.41 -13.27 -29.08
N LYS A 251 -10.66 -14.55 -28.83
CA LYS A 251 -11.81 -15.28 -29.40
C LYS A 251 -13.12 -15.08 -28.63
N VAL A 252 -13.07 -14.44 -27.45
CA VAL A 252 -14.24 -14.27 -26.58
C VAL A 252 -15.08 -13.09 -27.06
N THR A 253 -16.37 -13.29 -27.24
CA THR A 253 -17.27 -12.21 -27.67
C THR A 253 -17.80 -11.38 -26.48
N ALA A 254 -18.43 -10.24 -26.79
CA ALA A 254 -19.06 -9.40 -25.79
C ALA A 254 -20.17 -10.13 -25.02
N GLU A 255 -20.93 -10.99 -25.70
CA GLU A 255 -22.03 -11.78 -25.14
C GLU A 255 -21.49 -12.87 -24.19
N GLU A 256 -20.40 -13.53 -24.55
CA GLU A 256 -19.73 -14.54 -23.73
C GLU A 256 -19.10 -13.92 -22.47
N LEU A 257 -18.54 -12.72 -22.57
CA LEU A 257 -18.06 -11.97 -21.40
C LEU A 257 -19.20 -11.59 -20.44
N ALA A 258 -20.37 -11.25 -20.97
CA ALA A 258 -21.52 -10.81 -20.15
C ALA A 258 -22.07 -11.91 -19.23
N VAL A 259 -21.91 -13.18 -19.61
CA VAL A 259 -22.32 -14.33 -18.79
C VAL A 259 -21.23 -14.81 -17.81
N CYS A 260 -19.99 -14.34 -17.95
CA CYS A 260 -18.88 -14.70 -17.09
C CYS A 260 -18.87 -13.87 -15.80
N LYS A 261 -18.62 -14.52 -14.65
CA LYS A 261 -18.28 -13.80 -13.42
C LYS A 261 -16.83 -13.32 -13.51
N LEU A 262 -16.66 -12.05 -13.86
CA LEU A 262 -15.36 -11.41 -14.08
C LEU A 262 -14.81 -10.80 -12.78
N LEU A 263 -13.50 -10.94 -12.57
CA LEU A 263 -12.75 -10.19 -11.57
C LEU A 263 -11.67 -9.36 -12.28
N PHE A 264 -11.75 -8.04 -12.16
CA PHE A 264 -10.71 -7.12 -12.60
C PHE A 264 -9.80 -6.77 -11.42
N ILE A 265 -8.49 -6.95 -11.60
CA ILE A 265 -7.48 -6.57 -10.61
C ILE A 265 -6.64 -5.41 -11.16
N PHE A 266 -6.85 -4.22 -10.63
CA PHE A 266 -6.09 -3.01 -10.93
C PHE A 266 -4.92 -2.88 -9.95
N ASP A 267 -3.73 -3.30 -10.39
CA ASP A 267 -2.54 -3.30 -9.53
C ASP A 267 -1.76 -1.98 -9.65
N GLY A 268 -1.52 -1.31 -8.52
CA GLY A 268 -0.64 -0.16 -8.38
C GLY A 268 -1.25 1.17 -8.81
N LEU A 269 -2.41 1.57 -8.28
CA LEU A 269 -3.04 2.87 -8.59
C LEU A 269 -2.10 4.07 -8.35
N ASP A 270 -1.18 3.97 -7.40
CA ASP A 270 -0.16 4.98 -7.14
C ASP A 270 0.89 5.15 -8.26
N GLU A 271 0.90 4.25 -9.24
CA GLU A 271 1.71 4.32 -10.46
C GLU A 271 0.93 4.92 -11.64
N SER A 272 -0.37 5.20 -11.47
CA SER A 272 -1.23 5.74 -12.52
C SER A 272 -0.81 7.15 -12.92
N ARG A 273 -0.71 7.39 -14.23
CA ARG A 273 -0.64 8.73 -14.83
C ARG A 273 -1.99 9.18 -15.41
N LEU A 274 -3.04 8.38 -15.21
CA LEU A 274 -4.40 8.67 -15.67
C LEU A 274 -5.10 9.58 -14.66
N SER A 275 -5.85 10.57 -15.15
CA SER A 275 -6.71 11.40 -14.31
C SER A 275 -8.08 10.74 -14.19
N LEU A 276 -8.32 10.01 -13.10
CA LEU A 276 -9.60 9.34 -12.87
C LEU A 276 -10.65 10.35 -12.40
N ASP A 277 -11.40 10.91 -13.34
CA ASP A 277 -12.46 11.88 -13.04
C ASP A 277 -13.81 11.17 -12.81
N PHE A 278 -14.20 11.05 -11.54
CA PHE A 278 -15.49 10.50 -11.12
C PHE A 278 -16.65 11.53 -11.17
N THR A 279 -16.38 12.76 -11.60
CA THR A 279 -17.39 13.82 -11.78
C THR A 279 -17.88 13.95 -13.22
N ASN A 280 -17.11 13.42 -14.17
CA ASN A 280 -17.47 13.40 -15.59
C ASN A 280 -18.77 12.63 -15.83
N LYS A 281 -19.68 13.19 -16.63
CA LYS A 281 -20.99 12.59 -16.98
C LYS A 281 -20.93 11.62 -18.15
N LYS A 282 -19.76 11.36 -18.74
CA LYS A 282 -19.64 10.43 -19.88
C LYS A 282 -19.83 8.99 -19.39
N VAL A 283 -21.04 8.47 -19.57
CA VAL A 283 -21.40 7.08 -19.23
C VAL A 283 -21.05 6.17 -20.41
N VAL A 284 -20.31 5.10 -20.12
CA VAL A 284 -20.01 4.02 -21.06
C VAL A 284 -20.50 2.72 -20.44
N SER A 285 -21.46 2.06 -21.09
CA SER A 285 -22.07 0.81 -20.61
C SER A 285 -21.84 -0.37 -21.56
N ASP A 286 -21.51 -0.11 -22.83
CA ASP A 286 -21.22 -1.13 -23.83
C ASP A 286 -19.72 -1.47 -23.83
N VAL A 287 -19.40 -2.76 -23.70
CA VAL A 287 -18.02 -3.29 -23.72
C VAL A 287 -17.32 -3.10 -25.07
N SER A 288 -18.08 -2.87 -26.14
CA SER A 288 -17.58 -2.63 -27.51
C SER A 288 -17.38 -1.14 -27.82
N GLN A 289 -17.90 -0.24 -26.98
CA GLN A 289 -17.77 1.21 -27.17
C GLN A 289 -16.34 1.69 -26.88
N LYS A 290 -15.71 2.36 -27.85
CA LYS A 290 -14.38 2.97 -27.68
C LYS A 290 -14.45 4.24 -26.83
N SER A 291 -13.54 4.35 -25.87
CA SER A 291 -13.34 5.57 -25.07
C SER A 291 -11.88 5.67 -24.61
N SER A 292 -11.55 6.77 -23.93
CA SER A 292 -10.26 6.93 -23.26
C SER A 292 -10.16 6.00 -22.04
N MET A 293 -8.92 5.70 -21.64
CA MET A 293 -8.64 4.76 -20.55
C MET A 293 -9.23 5.21 -19.20
N ASP A 294 -9.09 6.48 -18.86
CA ASP A 294 -9.67 7.06 -17.64
C ASP A 294 -11.20 6.89 -17.58
N VAL A 295 -11.91 7.06 -18.70
CA VAL A 295 -13.37 6.91 -18.78
C VAL A 295 -13.78 5.43 -18.66
N LEU A 296 -13.05 4.50 -19.28
CA LEU A 296 -13.36 3.07 -19.14
C LEU A 296 -13.18 2.58 -17.70
N LEU A 297 -12.07 2.94 -17.06
CA LEU A 297 -11.76 2.54 -15.69
C LEU A 297 -12.75 3.13 -14.68
N THR A 298 -13.08 4.43 -14.80
CA THR A 298 -14.07 5.09 -13.93
C THR A 298 -15.45 4.46 -14.07
N ASN A 299 -15.91 4.18 -15.30
CA ASN A 299 -17.22 3.54 -15.52
C ASN A 299 -17.26 2.09 -15.03
N LEU A 300 -16.17 1.35 -15.11
CA LEU A 300 -16.06 0.00 -14.53
C LEU A 300 -16.07 0.05 -13.00
N ILE A 301 -15.36 0.99 -12.37
CA ILE A 301 -15.36 1.15 -10.91
C ILE A 301 -16.76 1.57 -10.42
N GLN A 302 -17.41 2.51 -11.11
CA GLN A 302 -18.78 2.96 -10.79
C GLN A 302 -19.85 1.89 -11.01
N GLY A 303 -19.57 0.86 -11.83
CA GLY A 303 -20.53 -0.18 -12.17
C GLY A 303 -21.46 0.16 -13.33
N ASN A 304 -21.17 1.22 -14.09
CA ASN A 304 -21.88 1.52 -15.34
C ASN A 304 -21.50 0.53 -16.45
N LEU A 305 -20.25 0.06 -16.43
CA LEU A 305 -19.70 -0.94 -17.32
C LEU A 305 -19.50 -2.24 -16.53
N LEU A 306 -20.06 -3.35 -17.01
CA LEU A 306 -20.08 -4.66 -16.33
C LEU A 306 -20.45 -4.57 -14.82
N PRO A 307 -21.74 -4.31 -14.51
CA PRO A 307 -22.20 -4.13 -13.13
C PRO A 307 -21.95 -5.34 -12.21
N SER A 308 -21.97 -6.56 -12.77
CA SER A 308 -21.73 -7.82 -12.03
C SER A 308 -20.26 -8.15 -11.81
N ALA A 309 -19.33 -7.43 -12.45
CA ALA A 309 -17.90 -7.71 -12.32
C ALA A 309 -17.35 -7.25 -10.97
N LEU A 310 -16.52 -8.10 -10.37
CA LEU A 310 -15.75 -7.78 -9.16
C LEU A 310 -14.55 -6.91 -9.55
N VAL A 311 -14.18 -5.98 -8.68
CA VAL A 311 -13.05 -5.06 -8.90
C VAL A 311 -12.18 -5.04 -7.65
N TRP A 312 -10.92 -5.41 -7.81
CA TRP A 312 -9.90 -5.32 -6.76
C TRP A 312 -8.85 -4.29 -7.17
N ILE A 313 -8.60 -3.29 -6.34
CA ILE A 313 -7.67 -2.20 -6.62
C ILE A 313 -6.59 -2.20 -5.53
N THR A 314 -5.31 -2.18 -5.91
CA THR A 314 -4.22 -2.00 -4.94
C THR A 314 -3.62 -0.60 -5.07
N SER A 315 -3.31 0.04 -3.94
CA SER A 315 -2.75 1.40 -3.93
C SER A 315 -1.88 1.69 -2.71
N ARG A 316 -1.04 2.73 -2.79
CA ARG A 316 -0.50 3.40 -1.60
C ARG A 316 -1.56 4.36 -1.03
N PRO A 317 -1.59 4.57 0.30
CA PRO A 317 -2.58 5.44 0.93
C PRO A 317 -2.73 6.82 0.25
N ALA A 318 -1.61 7.48 -0.07
CA ALA A 318 -1.63 8.80 -0.70
C ALA A 318 -2.37 8.85 -2.06
N ALA A 319 -2.38 7.75 -2.82
CA ALA A 319 -3.06 7.67 -4.12
C ALA A 319 -4.47 7.06 -4.02
N ALA A 320 -4.81 6.42 -2.91
CA ALA A 320 -6.13 5.84 -2.67
C ALA A 320 -7.26 6.88 -2.77
N ASN A 321 -6.98 8.12 -2.36
CA ASN A 321 -7.91 9.26 -2.42
C ASN A 321 -8.34 9.66 -3.84
N GLN A 322 -7.70 9.13 -4.88
CA GLN A 322 -8.18 9.33 -6.26
C GLN A 322 -9.55 8.69 -6.49
N ILE A 323 -9.93 7.70 -5.68
CA ILE A 323 -11.22 7.02 -5.76
C ILE A 323 -12.10 7.50 -4.60
N PRO A 324 -13.25 8.14 -4.88
CA PRO A 324 -14.18 8.54 -3.84
C PRO A 324 -14.67 7.34 -3.01
N PRO A 325 -14.71 7.44 -1.66
CA PRO A 325 -15.12 6.31 -0.80
C PRO A 325 -16.50 5.73 -1.11
N LYS A 326 -17.42 6.54 -1.64
CA LYS A 326 -18.76 6.10 -2.10
C LYS A 326 -18.75 5.03 -3.21
N HIS A 327 -17.62 4.84 -3.88
CA HIS A 327 -17.44 3.85 -4.95
C HIS A 327 -16.67 2.60 -4.49
N VAL A 328 -16.34 2.50 -3.20
CA VAL A 328 -15.61 1.37 -2.61
C VAL A 328 -16.53 0.69 -1.60
N ASP A 329 -16.77 -0.61 -1.77
CA ASP A 329 -17.63 -1.37 -0.85
C ASP A 329 -16.85 -1.86 0.38
N ARG A 330 -15.57 -2.18 0.19
CA ARG A 330 -14.68 -2.65 1.27
C ARG A 330 -13.28 -2.06 1.12
N PHE A 331 -12.75 -1.55 2.24
CA PHE A 331 -11.36 -1.16 2.37
C PHE A 331 -10.58 -2.27 3.07
N THR A 332 -9.37 -2.53 2.61
CA THR A 332 -8.45 -3.48 3.25
C THR A 332 -7.06 -2.85 3.34
N GLU A 333 -6.27 -3.26 4.33
CA GLU A 333 -4.89 -2.80 4.50
C GLU A 333 -3.93 -3.98 4.57
N VAL A 334 -2.92 -4.01 3.70
CA VAL A 334 -1.80 -4.94 3.80
C VAL A 334 -0.80 -4.36 4.79
N ARG A 335 -0.62 -5.05 5.90
CA ARG A 335 0.23 -4.65 7.02
C ARG A 335 1.65 -5.21 6.95
N GLY A 336 1.90 -6.17 6.06
CA GLY A 336 3.19 -6.87 5.92
C GLY A 336 3.25 -8.12 6.80
N PHE A 337 4.41 -8.41 7.36
CA PHE A 337 4.66 -9.56 8.23
C PHE A 337 4.44 -9.23 9.71
N ASN A 338 3.67 -10.06 10.40
CA ASN A 338 3.70 -10.16 11.86
C ASN A 338 4.99 -10.88 12.34
N ASP A 339 5.22 -10.92 13.64
CA ASP A 339 6.49 -11.45 14.17
C ASP A 339 6.72 -12.93 13.84
N GLY A 340 5.66 -13.75 13.83
CA GLY A 340 5.74 -15.14 13.40
C GLY A 340 6.09 -15.28 11.91
N GLN A 341 5.46 -14.47 11.06
CA GLN A 341 5.69 -14.44 9.61
C GLN A 341 7.10 -13.94 9.25
N LYS A 342 7.67 -13.00 10.01
CA LYS A 342 9.07 -12.55 9.82
C LYS A 342 10.03 -13.73 9.95
N GLU A 343 9.85 -14.54 10.99
CA GLU A 343 10.71 -15.71 11.22
C GLU A 343 10.44 -16.82 10.20
N GLU A 344 9.18 -17.06 9.84
CA GLU A 344 8.80 -18.01 8.80
C GLU A 344 9.50 -17.69 7.47
N TYR A 345 9.45 -16.42 7.05
CA TYR A 345 10.13 -15.95 5.85
C TYR A 345 11.63 -16.23 5.89
N LEU A 346 12.31 -15.84 6.98
CA LEU A 346 13.75 -16.04 7.14
C LEU A 346 14.13 -17.53 7.17
N ARG A 347 13.35 -18.38 7.84
CA ARG A 347 13.58 -19.84 7.85
C ARG A 347 13.37 -20.47 6.47
N ARG A 348 12.35 -20.05 5.72
CA ARG A 348 12.09 -20.56 4.36
C ARG A 348 13.18 -20.14 3.37
N ARG A 349 13.77 -18.97 3.57
CA ARG A 349 14.77 -18.38 2.67
C ARG A 349 16.15 -19.04 2.76
N PHE A 350 16.51 -19.62 3.90
CA PHE A 350 17.81 -20.23 4.14
C PHE A 350 17.69 -21.71 4.48
N SER A 351 18.33 -22.57 3.70
CA SER A 351 18.38 -24.01 4.02
C SER A 351 19.27 -24.32 5.23
N ASP A 352 20.22 -23.44 5.56
CA ASP A 352 21.10 -23.57 6.73
C ASP A 352 20.42 -23.03 7.99
N GLU A 353 20.08 -23.95 8.89
CA GLU A 353 19.40 -23.66 10.14
C GLU A 353 20.23 -22.76 11.07
N LYS A 354 21.56 -22.93 11.13
CA LYS A 354 22.44 -22.12 11.97
C LYS A 354 22.51 -20.68 11.46
N LEU A 355 22.66 -20.51 10.15
CA LEU A 355 22.65 -19.19 9.50
C LEU A 355 21.30 -18.50 9.72
N SER A 356 20.18 -19.21 9.49
CA SER A 356 18.84 -18.66 9.69
C SER A 356 18.61 -18.21 11.14
N THR A 357 19.06 -19.01 12.11
CA THR A 357 18.93 -18.72 13.55
C THR A 357 19.77 -17.52 13.94
N ALA A 358 21.00 -17.40 13.44
CA ALA A 358 21.86 -16.25 13.69
C ALA A 358 21.26 -14.96 13.12
N ILE A 359 20.70 -15.00 11.91
CA ILE A 359 20.03 -13.86 11.28
C ILE A 359 18.78 -13.45 12.06
N ILE A 360 17.91 -14.41 12.41
CA ILE A 360 16.70 -14.15 13.21
C ILE A 360 17.08 -13.54 14.56
N SER A 361 18.10 -14.08 15.24
CA SER A 361 18.60 -13.55 16.49
C SER A 361 19.07 -12.10 16.33
N HIS A 362 19.88 -11.80 15.32
CA HIS A 362 20.34 -10.44 15.06
C HIS A 362 19.17 -9.47 14.77
N VAL A 363 18.22 -9.86 13.91
CA VAL A 363 17.04 -9.06 13.61
C VAL A 363 16.21 -8.80 14.87
N LYS A 364 16.08 -9.77 15.78
CA LYS A 364 15.39 -9.57 17.08
C LYS A 364 16.16 -8.63 18.01
N THR A 365 17.49 -8.75 18.10
CA THR A 365 18.30 -7.88 18.95
C THR A 365 18.30 -6.42 18.47
N SER A 366 18.22 -6.18 17.16
CA SER A 366 18.13 -4.85 16.59
C SER A 366 16.67 -4.43 16.40
N ARG A 367 16.15 -3.63 17.33
CA ARG A 367 14.76 -3.15 17.29
C ARG A 367 14.41 -2.43 15.98
N MET A 368 15.34 -1.65 15.42
CA MET A 368 15.13 -0.96 14.13
C MET A 368 14.97 -1.97 12.97
N LEU A 369 15.86 -2.97 12.88
CA LEU A 369 15.74 -4.01 11.86
C LEU A 369 14.44 -4.82 12.05
N HIS A 370 14.08 -5.12 13.29
CA HIS A 370 12.85 -5.84 13.62
C HIS A 370 11.57 -5.11 13.16
N ILE A 371 11.50 -3.78 13.35
CA ILE A 371 10.38 -2.95 12.87
C ILE A 371 10.33 -2.96 11.35
N MET A 372 11.49 -2.74 10.71
CA MET A 372 11.58 -2.59 9.26
C MET A 372 11.27 -3.90 8.54
N CYS A 373 11.68 -5.03 9.10
CA CYS A 373 11.34 -6.39 8.64
C CYS A 373 9.84 -6.70 8.70
N ARG A 374 8.98 -5.80 9.22
CA ARG A 374 7.54 -5.86 8.94
C ARG A 374 7.26 -5.80 7.44
N LEU A 375 8.07 -5.10 6.64
CA LEU A 375 7.93 -5.13 5.19
C LEU A 375 8.76 -6.28 4.59
N PRO A 376 8.14 -7.11 3.73
CA PRO A 376 8.85 -8.19 3.04
C PRO A 376 10.11 -7.72 2.30
N VAL A 377 10.09 -6.52 1.69
CA VAL A 377 11.27 -5.98 0.99
C VAL A 377 12.45 -5.75 1.95
N PHE A 378 12.21 -5.31 3.17
CA PHE A 378 13.26 -5.08 4.17
C PHE A 378 13.73 -6.40 4.76
N CYS A 379 12.84 -7.37 4.97
CA CYS A 379 13.23 -8.76 5.30
C CYS A 379 14.19 -9.32 4.25
N TRP A 380 13.87 -9.12 2.97
CA TRP A 380 14.69 -9.58 1.86
C TRP A 380 16.05 -8.85 1.77
N ILE A 381 16.09 -7.52 1.87
CA ILE A 381 17.35 -6.74 1.92
C ILE A 381 18.21 -7.22 3.10
N THR A 382 17.59 -7.40 4.27
CA THR A 382 18.27 -7.82 5.49
C THR A 382 18.85 -9.22 5.38
N ALA A 383 18.05 -10.15 4.85
CA ALA A 383 18.50 -11.49 4.54
C ALA A 383 19.69 -11.48 3.57
N ALA A 384 19.62 -10.73 2.47
CA ALA A 384 20.69 -10.68 1.46
C ALA A 384 22.01 -10.11 2.01
N VAL A 385 21.95 -9.07 2.84
CA VAL A 385 23.13 -8.45 3.46
C VAL A 385 23.75 -9.37 4.50
N LEU A 386 22.95 -9.88 5.43
CA LEU A 386 23.46 -10.70 6.53
C LEU A 386 23.95 -12.06 6.04
N GLU A 387 23.32 -12.65 5.02
CA GLU A 387 23.83 -13.85 4.32
C GLU A 387 25.26 -13.63 3.84
N HIS A 388 25.52 -12.53 3.11
CA HIS A 388 26.86 -12.23 2.61
C HIS A 388 27.87 -11.98 3.74
N MET A 389 27.49 -11.21 4.77
CA MET A 389 28.42 -10.85 5.85
C MET A 389 28.75 -12.03 6.77
N LEU A 390 27.80 -12.95 7.00
CA LEU A 390 28.02 -14.10 7.87
C LEU A 390 28.73 -15.27 7.16
N THR A 391 28.68 -15.33 5.84
CA THR A 391 29.30 -16.40 5.03
C THR A 391 30.68 -16.05 4.48
N THR A 392 31.06 -14.77 4.43
CA THR A 392 32.38 -14.33 3.97
C THR A 392 33.35 -14.10 5.12
N GLU A 393 34.66 -14.25 4.89
CA GLU A 393 35.71 -14.05 5.90
C GLU A 393 35.82 -12.61 6.44
N GLN A 394 35.07 -11.67 5.85
CA GLN A 394 34.92 -10.30 6.38
C GLN A 394 33.98 -10.30 7.59
N ARG A 395 34.43 -10.87 8.73
CA ARG A 395 33.79 -10.70 10.05
C ARG A 395 33.97 -9.26 10.56
N GLY A 396 33.35 -8.31 9.87
CA GLY A 396 33.12 -6.96 10.40
C GLY A 396 31.96 -6.94 11.39
N GLU A 397 31.77 -5.81 12.07
CA GLU A 397 30.54 -5.58 12.85
C GLU A 397 29.32 -5.64 11.92
N LEU A 398 28.26 -6.31 12.38
CA LEU A 398 27.00 -6.35 11.65
C LEU A 398 26.39 -4.95 11.56
N PRO A 399 25.63 -4.63 10.50
CA PRO A 399 25.09 -3.30 10.30
C PRO A 399 24.15 -2.90 11.46
N GLN A 400 24.40 -1.74 12.06
CA GLN A 400 23.63 -1.27 13.23
C GLN A 400 22.58 -0.22 12.87
N THR A 401 22.78 0.49 11.76
CA THR A 401 21.91 1.57 11.28
C THR A 401 21.28 1.23 9.93
N LEU A 402 20.26 1.99 9.50
CA LEU A 402 19.70 1.80 8.16
C LEU A 402 20.73 2.18 7.10
N THR A 403 21.51 3.23 7.31
CA THR A 403 22.55 3.62 6.37
C THR A 403 23.63 2.55 6.24
N ASP A 404 24.01 1.88 7.34
CA ASP A 404 24.93 0.74 7.29
C ASP A 404 24.33 -0.38 6.43
N MET A 405 23.06 -0.76 6.70
CA MET A 405 22.36 -1.80 5.94
C MET A 405 22.34 -1.52 4.44
N PHE A 406 21.99 -0.30 4.03
CA PHE A 406 21.91 0.08 2.63
C PHE A 406 23.29 0.23 1.97
N SER A 407 24.29 0.70 2.71
CA SER A 407 25.68 0.75 2.23
C SER A 407 26.23 -0.64 1.97
N HIS A 408 26.01 -1.58 2.90
CA HIS A 408 26.37 -2.98 2.71
C HIS A 408 25.55 -3.62 1.60
N PHE A 409 24.24 -3.34 1.50
CA PHE A 409 23.42 -3.85 0.41
C PHE A 409 23.98 -3.43 -0.94
N LEU A 410 24.29 -2.15 -1.14
CA LEU A 410 24.89 -1.65 -2.38
C LEU A 410 26.23 -2.35 -2.69
N LEU A 411 27.08 -2.55 -1.67
CA LEU A 411 28.35 -3.28 -1.81
C LEU A 411 28.15 -4.76 -2.19
N VAL A 412 27.18 -5.44 -1.58
CA VAL A 412 26.86 -6.83 -1.89
C VAL A 412 26.42 -6.97 -3.35
N GLN A 413 25.59 -6.05 -3.84
CA GLN A 413 25.14 -6.07 -5.23
C GLN A 413 26.30 -5.86 -6.21
N THR A 414 27.23 -4.95 -5.90
CA THR A 414 28.37 -4.67 -6.78
C THR A 414 29.41 -5.80 -6.74
N LYS A 415 29.62 -6.48 -5.61
CA LYS A 415 30.48 -7.68 -5.54
C LYS A 415 29.90 -8.87 -6.29
N ARG A 416 28.58 -9.09 -6.20
CA ARG A 416 27.88 -10.15 -6.96
C ARG A 416 27.99 -9.94 -8.48
N LYS A 417 28.24 -8.71 -8.96
CA LYS A 417 28.58 -8.41 -10.36
C LYS A 417 29.83 -9.14 -10.83
N LYS A 418 30.92 -8.95 -10.09
CA LYS A 418 32.26 -9.35 -10.50
C LYS A 418 32.35 -10.86 -10.71
N HIS A 419 31.70 -11.62 -9.84
CA HIS A 419 31.67 -13.08 -9.90
C HIS A 419 30.82 -13.66 -11.05
N LYS A 420 29.86 -12.90 -11.59
CA LYS A 420 28.96 -13.38 -12.67
C LYS A 420 29.48 -13.11 -14.09
N TYR A 421 30.38 -12.14 -14.27
CA TYR A 421 30.80 -11.66 -15.60
C TYR A 421 32.32 -11.60 -15.81
N HIS A 422 33.14 -11.80 -14.77
CA HIS A 422 34.59 -11.88 -14.90
C HIS A 422 35.10 -13.20 -14.31
N ASP A 423 35.60 -14.06 -15.19
CA ASP A 423 36.29 -15.29 -14.85
C ASP A 423 37.79 -14.97 -14.68
N GLY A 424 38.33 -15.20 -13.49
CA GLY A 424 39.78 -15.19 -13.22
C GLY A 424 40.51 -13.84 -13.30
N ASN A 425 40.50 -13.06 -12.21
CA ASN A 425 41.74 -12.47 -11.70
C ASN A 425 41.56 -11.95 -10.27
N GLU A 426 42.42 -12.43 -9.37
CA GLU A 426 42.59 -11.94 -8.01
C GLU A 426 43.04 -10.48 -8.03
N MET A 427 42.10 -9.55 -8.00
CA MET A 427 42.34 -8.17 -7.59
C MET A 427 41.59 -7.95 -6.28
N SER A 428 42.28 -7.34 -5.32
CA SER A 428 41.87 -7.22 -3.92
C SER A 428 40.37 -6.85 -3.72
N PRO A 429 39.70 -7.39 -2.68
CA PRO A 429 38.22 -7.35 -2.56
C PRO A 429 37.58 -5.98 -2.30
N GLN A 430 38.30 -4.86 -2.38
CA GLN A 430 37.93 -3.59 -1.73
C GLN A 430 37.47 -2.46 -2.67
N GLU A 431 37.69 -2.50 -3.98
CA GLU A 431 37.43 -1.32 -4.83
C GLU A 431 36.36 -1.54 -5.93
N LEU A 432 35.40 -0.62 -5.99
CA LEU A 432 34.44 -0.44 -7.10
C LEU A 432 35.22 -0.08 -8.37
N THR A 433 34.89 -0.66 -9.51
CA THR A 433 35.49 -0.22 -10.79
C THR A 433 35.01 1.19 -11.12
N GLU A 434 35.81 1.96 -11.87
CA GLU A 434 35.41 3.32 -12.30
C GLU A 434 34.09 3.30 -13.10
N ALA A 435 33.90 2.27 -13.93
CA ALA A 435 32.66 2.06 -14.67
C ALA A 435 31.45 1.80 -13.75
N ASP A 436 31.61 0.95 -12.72
CA ASP A 436 30.52 0.72 -11.74
C ASP A 436 30.16 2.00 -11.00
N ARG A 437 31.16 2.79 -10.62
CA ARG A 437 30.98 4.07 -9.95
C ARG A 437 30.19 5.04 -10.82
N GLU A 438 30.58 5.19 -12.09
CA GLU A 438 29.93 6.12 -13.01
C GLU A 438 28.44 5.79 -13.13
N VAL A 439 28.09 4.52 -13.32
CA VAL A 439 26.70 4.15 -13.53
C VAL A 439 25.88 4.26 -12.23
N LEU A 440 26.45 3.91 -11.07
CA LEU A 440 25.79 4.15 -9.78
C LEU A 440 25.51 5.63 -9.52
N LEU A 441 26.41 6.52 -9.93
CA LEU A 441 26.20 7.97 -9.84
C LEU A 441 25.11 8.46 -10.79
N LYS A 442 25.07 7.95 -12.02
CA LYS A 442 23.98 8.23 -12.97
C LYS A 442 22.62 7.74 -12.44
N LEU A 443 22.58 6.55 -11.82
CA LEU A 443 21.38 6.03 -11.14
C LEU A 443 20.98 6.90 -9.94
N GLY A 444 21.93 7.34 -9.12
CA GLY A 444 21.66 8.25 -8.02
C GLY A 444 21.16 9.62 -8.49
N ARG A 445 21.62 10.12 -9.63
CA ARG A 445 21.07 11.32 -10.29
C ARG A 445 19.62 11.13 -10.71
N LEU A 446 19.30 10.00 -11.34
CA LEU A 446 17.93 9.63 -11.71
C LEU A 446 17.04 9.57 -10.45
N ALA A 447 17.52 8.86 -9.42
CA ALA A 447 16.83 8.70 -8.14
C ALA A 447 16.49 10.05 -7.50
N PHE A 448 17.48 10.95 -7.42
CA PHE A 448 17.30 12.30 -6.87
C PHE A 448 16.31 13.14 -7.68
N LYS A 449 16.44 13.18 -9.01
CA LYS A 449 15.56 13.95 -9.89
C LYS A 449 14.10 13.52 -9.74
N HIS A 450 13.85 12.22 -9.63
CA HIS A 450 12.49 11.70 -9.51
C HIS A 450 11.96 11.71 -8.07
N LEU A 451 12.83 11.64 -7.05
CA LEU A 451 12.45 11.88 -5.66
C LEU A 451 11.87 13.30 -5.51
N GLN A 452 12.48 14.30 -6.14
CA GLN A 452 11.97 15.68 -6.14
C GLN A 452 10.61 15.83 -6.85
N LYS A 453 10.32 14.98 -7.84
CA LYS A 453 9.06 15.01 -8.60
C LYS A 453 7.97 14.15 -7.95
N GLY A 454 8.30 13.31 -6.97
CA GLY A 454 7.40 12.29 -6.43
C GLY A 454 7.14 11.12 -7.39
N ASN A 455 8.00 10.93 -8.39
CA ASN A 455 7.85 9.87 -9.39
C ASN A 455 8.52 8.57 -8.90
N ILE A 456 7.79 7.46 -9.02
CA ILE A 456 8.28 6.11 -8.68
C ILE A 456 8.63 5.25 -9.91
N MET A 457 8.11 5.62 -11.09
CA MET A 457 8.35 4.93 -12.37
C MET A 457 9.07 5.84 -13.36
N PHE A 458 9.93 5.25 -14.18
CA PHE A 458 10.77 5.90 -15.19
C PHE A 458 10.64 5.19 -16.54
N TYR A 459 10.82 5.96 -17.61
CA TYR A 459 10.79 5.47 -18.98
C TYR A 459 12.17 5.64 -19.61
N GLN A 460 12.33 5.12 -20.84
CA GLN A 460 13.60 5.20 -21.55
C GLN A 460 14.09 6.65 -21.70
N GLU A 461 13.18 7.60 -21.92
CA GLU A 461 13.51 9.02 -22.07
C GLU A 461 14.04 9.62 -20.75
N ASP A 462 13.58 9.12 -19.60
CA ASP A 462 14.05 9.55 -18.29
C ASP A 462 15.50 9.06 -18.01
N LEU A 463 15.84 7.85 -18.48
CA LEU A 463 17.18 7.27 -18.42
C LEU A 463 18.17 8.03 -19.31
N GLU A 464 17.78 8.29 -20.55
CA GLU A 464 18.59 9.04 -21.53
C GLU A 464 18.89 10.46 -21.03
N GLN A 465 17.91 11.14 -20.42
CA GLN A 465 18.11 12.44 -19.77
C GLN A 465 19.10 12.41 -18.59
N CYS A 466 19.42 11.22 -18.09
CA CYS A 466 20.42 10.98 -17.05
C CYS A 466 21.73 10.40 -17.58
N GLY A 467 21.87 10.24 -18.89
CA GLY A 467 23.07 9.68 -19.54
C GLY A 467 23.25 8.19 -19.28
N LEU A 468 22.16 7.48 -18.96
CA LEU A 468 22.14 6.03 -18.78
C LEU A 468 21.75 5.38 -20.11
N ASP A 469 22.61 4.51 -20.64
CA ASP A 469 22.25 3.66 -21.77
C ASP A 469 21.46 2.43 -21.30
N VAL A 470 20.51 1.96 -22.11
CA VAL A 470 19.70 0.77 -21.88
C VAL A 470 20.60 -0.46 -21.71
N THR A 471 21.76 -0.52 -22.37
CA THR A 471 22.73 -1.61 -22.21
C THR A 471 23.43 -1.58 -20.84
N GLU A 472 23.92 -0.42 -20.40
CA GLU A 472 24.51 -0.21 -19.07
C GLU A 472 23.51 -0.59 -17.96
N VAL A 473 22.27 -0.14 -18.12
CA VAL A 473 21.16 -0.43 -17.21
C VAL A 473 20.74 -1.89 -17.26
N SER A 474 20.87 -2.59 -18.39
CA SER A 474 20.54 -4.01 -18.50
C SER A 474 21.60 -4.90 -17.86
N VAL A 475 22.88 -4.55 -17.98
CA VAL A 475 23.98 -5.24 -17.27
C VAL A 475 23.83 -5.04 -15.76
N LEU A 476 23.51 -3.82 -15.32
CA LEU A 476 23.15 -3.56 -13.93
C LEU A 476 21.80 -4.14 -13.56
N SER A 477 20.84 -4.30 -14.45
CA SER A 477 19.61 -5.02 -14.14
C SER A 477 19.90 -6.51 -13.95
N GLY A 478 20.85 -7.12 -14.65
CA GLY A 478 21.23 -8.51 -14.42
C GLY A 478 21.88 -8.75 -13.05
N VAL A 479 22.63 -7.76 -12.57
CA VAL A 479 23.47 -7.80 -11.36
C VAL A 479 22.77 -7.17 -10.14
N CYS A 480 22.13 -6.05 -10.39
CA CYS A 480 21.39 -5.18 -9.50
C CYS A 480 19.90 -5.16 -9.88
N THR A 481 19.35 -6.29 -10.39
CA THR A 481 17.89 -6.56 -10.41
C THR A 481 17.25 -6.25 -9.06
N GLN A 482 18.07 -6.39 -8.01
CA GLN A 482 17.80 -6.13 -6.61
C GLN A 482 17.70 -4.64 -6.26
N ILE A 483 18.22 -3.75 -7.10
CA ILE A 483 18.18 -2.28 -6.93
C ILE A 483 17.20 -1.68 -7.96
N PHE A 484 17.30 -2.13 -9.20
CA PHE A 484 16.64 -1.55 -10.36
C PHE A 484 15.91 -2.64 -11.15
N ARG A 485 14.61 -2.44 -11.35
CA ARG A 485 13.73 -3.41 -12.01
C ARG A 485 13.41 -2.90 -13.42
N ARG A 486 13.87 -3.65 -14.43
CA ARG A 486 13.37 -3.52 -15.81
C ARG A 486 12.22 -4.49 -15.99
N GLU A 487 11.04 -3.96 -16.27
CA GLU A 487 9.91 -4.78 -16.68
C GLU A 487 9.66 -4.61 -18.17
N CYS A 488 9.80 -5.71 -18.91
CA CYS A 488 9.24 -5.79 -20.25
C CYS A 488 7.76 -6.09 -20.09
N VAL A 489 6.97 -5.05 -20.31
CA VAL A 489 5.52 -5.11 -20.26
C VAL A 489 4.99 -5.85 -21.50
N MET A 490 3.71 -6.26 -21.52
CA MET A 490 3.05 -6.90 -22.68
C MET A 490 3.40 -6.25 -24.03
N PHE A 491 3.61 -4.93 -24.06
CA PHE A 491 3.94 -4.14 -25.25
C PHE A 491 5.42 -4.14 -25.66
N ARG A 492 6.28 -4.92 -25.00
CA ARG A 492 7.76 -4.90 -25.16
C ARG A 492 8.43 -3.54 -24.92
N LYS A 493 7.68 -2.53 -24.46
CA LYS A 493 8.23 -1.25 -23.98
C LYS A 493 8.77 -1.47 -22.56
N PRO A 494 10.05 -1.14 -22.30
CA PRO A 494 10.62 -1.30 -20.97
C PRO A 494 10.12 -0.19 -20.05
N VAL A 495 9.64 -0.57 -18.87
CA VAL A 495 9.36 0.36 -17.78
C VAL A 495 10.34 0.07 -16.64
N TYR A 496 10.81 1.14 -15.99
CA TYR A 496 11.86 1.06 -15.00
C TYR A 496 11.41 1.61 -13.66
N CYS A 497 11.82 0.97 -12.57
CA CYS A 497 11.64 1.48 -11.21
C CYS A 497 12.73 0.97 -10.28
N PHE A 498 12.90 1.65 -9.16
CA PHE A 498 13.67 1.08 -8.04
C PHE A 498 12.82 0.00 -7.36
N VAL A 499 13.46 -1.04 -6.83
CA VAL A 499 12.76 -2.13 -6.13
C VAL A 499 11.95 -1.61 -4.93
N HIS A 500 12.43 -0.53 -4.31
CA HIS A 500 11.72 0.16 -3.23
C HIS A 500 12.06 1.65 -3.20
N LEU A 501 11.14 2.48 -2.69
CA LEU A 501 11.35 3.93 -2.54
C LEU A 501 12.55 4.25 -1.65
N SER A 502 12.79 3.47 -0.59
CA SER A 502 13.97 3.67 0.27
C SER A 502 15.30 3.46 -0.47
N ILE A 503 15.34 2.59 -1.49
CA ILE A 503 16.53 2.43 -2.35
C ILE A 503 16.73 3.68 -3.20
N GLN A 504 15.64 4.25 -3.73
CA GLN A 504 15.67 5.52 -4.46
C GLN A 504 16.16 6.67 -3.56
N GLU A 505 15.65 6.78 -2.34
CA GLU A 505 16.09 7.79 -1.36
C GLU A 505 17.55 7.62 -0.96
N PHE A 506 18.00 6.37 -0.76
CA PHE A 506 19.40 6.07 -0.44
C PHE A 506 20.35 6.45 -1.60
N LEU A 507 20.04 6.04 -2.83
CA LEU A 507 20.87 6.39 -4.00
C LEU A 507 20.85 7.89 -4.28
N ALA A 508 19.72 8.56 -4.04
CA ALA A 508 19.63 10.02 -4.10
C ALA A 508 20.55 10.67 -3.04
N ALA A 509 20.59 10.14 -1.81
CA ALA A 509 21.47 10.61 -0.75
C ALA A 509 22.94 10.43 -1.12
N VAL A 510 23.32 9.25 -1.62
CA VAL A 510 24.68 8.97 -2.12
C VAL A 510 25.08 9.97 -3.22
N TYR A 511 24.21 10.22 -4.20
CA TYR A 511 24.46 11.19 -5.27
C TYR A 511 24.62 12.62 -4.75
N MET A 512 23.78 13.03 -3.81
CA MET A 512 23.82 14.37 -3.23
C MET A 512 25.07 14.58 -2.36
N PHE A 513 25.48 13.56 -1.63
CA PHE A 513 26.73 13.57 -0.86
C PHE A 513 27.95 13.64 -1.79
N HIS A 514 27.95 12.86 -2.89
CA HIS A 514 28.98 12.95 -3.93
C HIS A 514 29.04 14.34 -4.59
N CYS A 515 27.89 14.95 -4.88
CA CYS A 515 27.82 16.31 -5.41
C CYS A 515 28.42 17.34 -4.44
N HIS A 516 28.20 17.16 -3.13
CA HIS A 516 28.80 18.00 -2.09
C HIS A 516 30.32 17.88 -2.10
N ASN A 517 30.86 16.66 -1.97
CA ASN A 517 32.31 16.42 -1.88
C ASN A 517 33.07 16.87 -3.12
N ASN A 518 32.49 16.71 -4.32
CA ASN A 518 33.13 17.09 -5.58
C ASN A 518 32.75 18.51 -6.07
N GLY A 519 32.06 19.30 -5.24
CA GLY A 519 31.79 20.70 -5.53
C GLY A 519 30.82 20.96 -6.70
N ASN A 520 29.88 20.06 -6.98
CA ASN A 520 28.86 20.25 -8.02
C ASN A 520 27.80 21.29 -7.56
N ARG A 521 28.18 22.56 -7.68
CA ARG A 521 27.38 23.70 -7.19
C ARG A 521 26.03 23.84 -7.89
N THR A 522 25.89 23.39 -9.14
CA THR A 522 24.66 23.54 -9.92
C THR A 522 23.51 22.73 -9.30
N VAL A 523 23.78 21.47 -8.97
CA VAL A 523 22.80 20.58 -8.34
C VAL A 523 22.47 21.05 -6.93
N LEU A 524 23.48 21.40 -6.14
CA LEU A 524 23.32 21.85 -4.76
C LEU A 524 22.55 23.18 -4.66
N LYS A 525 22.83 24.15 -5.54
CA LYS A 525 22.09 25.43 -5.60
C LYS A 525 20.63 25.22 -5.99
N LYS A 526 20.36 24.34 -6.96
CA LYS A 526 18.99 24.03 -7.38
C LYS A 526 18.18 23.41 -6.24
N PHE A 527 18.81 22.56 -5.42
CA PHE A 527 18.14 21.92 -4.30
C PHE A 527 18.02 22.80 -3.05
N LEU A 528 19.11 23.43 -2.62
CA LEU A 528 19.21 24.16 -1.35
C LEU A 528 18.92 25.66 -1.48
N GLY A 529 18.72 26.16 -2.71
CA GLY A 529 18.40 27.55 -3.02
C GLY A 529 19.62 28.44 -3.31
N ASN A 530 19.36 29.60 -3.92
CA ASN A 530 20.36 30.54 -4.47
C ASN A 530 21.37 31.11 -3.47
N LYS A 531 21.17 30.92 -2.15
CA LYS A 531 22.11 31.31 -1.09
C LYS A 531 23.22 30.28 -0.82
N TYR A 532 23.43 29.30 -1.72
CA TYR A 532 24.49 28.29 -1.58
C TYR A 532 25.83 28.80 -2.16
N LYS A 533 26.68 29.37 -1.30
CA LYS A 533 28.13 29.55 -1.55
C LYS A 533 28.87 28.27 -1.12
N ASN A 534 30.14 28.06 -1.45
CA ASN A 534 30.88 26.86 -1.01
C ASN A 534 30.71 26.68 0.51
N VAL A 535 30.10 25.58 0.95
CA VAL A 535 29.84 25.35 2.38
C VAL A 535 30.38 24.01 2.83
N SER A 536 30.88 24.01 4.06
CA SER A 536 31.32 22.83 4.81
C SER A 536 30.16 21.84 5.02
N LEU A 537 30.52 20.59 5.32
CA LEU A 537 29.57 19.48 5.52
C LEU A 537 28.49 19.78 6.57
N ASP A 538 28.85 20.45 7.66
CA ASP A 538 27.92 20.83 8.73
C ASP A 538 26.81 21.76 8.25
N ILE A 539 27.10 22.71 7.37
CA ILE A 539 26.09 23.63 6.84
C ILE A 539 25.26 22.95 5.75
N PHE A 540 25.87 22.05 4.96
CA PHE A 540 25.15 21.25 3.98
C PHE A 540 24.08 20.38 4.65
N LEU A 541 24.47 19.58 5.65
CA LEU A 541 23.56 18.71 6.39
C LEU A 541 22.50 19.51 7.16
N ASP A 542 22.88 20.64 7.75
CA ASP A 542 21.95 21.54 8.45
C ASP A 542 20.84 22.07 7.53
N ARG A 543 21.17 22.46 6.29
CA ARG A 543 20.20 22.95 5.29
C ARG A 543 19.31 21.83 4.77
N VAL A 544 19.85 20.63 4.57
CA VAL A 544 19.07 19.44 4.21
C VAL A 544 18.03 19.17 5.29
N MET A 545 18.43 19.17 6.57
CA MET A 545 17.48 19.00 7.68
C MET A 545 16.42 20.08 7.71
N ALA A 546 16.78 21.36 7.52
CA ALA A 546 15.79 22.44 7.45
C ALA A 546 14.76 22.21 6.35
N LYS A 547 15.18 21.68 5.20
CA LYS A 547 14.28 21.35 4.09
C LYS A 547 13.40 20.13 4.39
N SER A 548 13.93 19.12 5.07
CA SER A 548 13.17 17.95 5.54
C SER A 548 12.05 18.36 6.49
N LEU A 549 12.35 19.20 7.47
CA LEU A 549 11.38 19.69 8.47
C LEU A 549 10.26 20.54 7.86
N ASN A 550 10.52 21.20 6.74
CA ASN A 550 9.51 21.96 6.00
C ASN A 550 8.64 21.08 5.07
N SER A 551 8.95 19.78 4.97
CA SER A 551 8.19 18.83 4.15
C SER A 551 6.92 18.37 4.88
N ARG A 552 5.75 18.80 4.40
CA ARG A 552 4.47 18.49 5.06
C ARG A 552 4.19 17.00 5.22
N ASN A 553 4.63 16.17 4.27
CA ASN A 553 4.41 14.72 4.29
C ASN A 553 5.65 13.92 4.76
N GLY A 554 6.77 14.57 5.09
CA GLY A 554 7.99 13.88 5.53
C GLY A 554 8.76 13.13 4.44
N HIS A 555 8.47 13.35 3.14
CA HIS A 555 9.11 12.60 2.03
C HIS A 555 10.63 12.79 1.87
N LEU A 556 11.26 13.65 2.67
CA LEU A 556 12.71 13.87 2.67
C LEU A 556 13.39 13.33 3.93
N ASP A 557 12.63 12.76 4.87
CA ASP A 557 13.16 12.38 6.17
C ASP A 557 14.17 11.25 6.05
N LEU A 558 13.82 10.18 5.32
CA LEU A 558 14.74 9.06 5.16
C LEU A 558 15.95 9.46 4.31
N PHE A 559 15.74 10.25 3.26
CA PHE A 559 16.83 10.90 2.50
C PHE A 559 17.78 11.70 3.40
N ALA A 560 17.24 12.49 4.35
CA ALA A 560 18.03 13.26 5.29
C ALA A 560 18.77 12.36 6.29
N ARG A 561 18.10 11.33 6.83
CA ARG A 561 18.71 10.30 7.69
C ARG A 561 19.90 9.62 7.01
N PHE A 562 19.74 9.18 5.76
CA PHE A 562 20.83 8.59 4.98
C PHE A 562 22.00 9.55 4.76
N LEU A 563 21.75 10.84 4.45
CA LEU A 563 22.84 11.81 4.31
C LEU A 563 23.64 12.00 5.61
N HIS A 564 22.99 11.94 6.78
CA HIS A 564 23.68 12.01 8.06
C HIS A 564 24.45 10.71 8.34
N GLY A 565 23.87 9.53 8.07
CA GLY A 565 24.58 8.26 8.21
C GLY A 565 25.79 8.11 7.27
N LEU A 566 25.73 8.67 6.05
CA LEU A 566 26.84 8.72 5.10
C LEU A 566 27.96 9.66 5.54
N SER A 567 27.73 10.53 6.54
CA SER A 567 28.78 11.34 7.15
C SER A 567 29.69 10.54 8.10
N VAL A 568 29.26 9.35 8.52
CA VAL A 568 30.01 8.48 9.43
C VAL A 568 31.18 7.82 8.70
N GLU A 569 32.33 7.73 9.38
CA GLU A 569 33.56 7.17 8.82
C GLU A 569 33.40 5.74 8.29
N SER A 570 32.69 4.86 9.01
CA SER A 570 32.44 3.47 8.55
C SER A 570 31.75 3.41 7.18
N ASN A 571 30.69 4.19 6.98
CA ASN A 571 29.99 4.27 5.68
C ASN A 571 30.85 4.94 4.60
N GLN A 572 31.65 5.95 4.96
CA GLN A 572 32.60 6.57 4.03
C GLN A 572 33.74 5.65 3.63
N ARG A 573 34.22 4.77 4.52
CA ARG A 573 35.20 3.74 4.16
C ARG A 573 34.59 2.72 3.21
N LEU A 574 33.35 2.30 3.45
CA LEU A 574 32.63 1.35 2.59
C LEU A 574 32.32 1.90 1.19
N LEU A 575 31.92 3.17 1.10
CA LEU A 575 31.46 3.80 -0.15
C LEU A 575 32.41 4.90 -0.64
N GLY A 576 33.64 4.97 -0.15
CA GLY A 576 34.56 6.09 -0.41
C GLY A 576 34.84 6.32 -1.88
N GLY A 577 34.99 5.23 -2.64
CA GLY A 577 35.11 5.28 -4.10
C GLY A 577 33.93 5.97 -4.79
N LEU A 578 32.72 5.89 -4.21
CA LEU A 578 31.50 6.48 -4.74
C LEU A 578 31.22 7.90 -4.22
N LEU A 579 31.54 8.18 -2.95
CA LEU A 579 31.25 9.47 -2.31
C LEU A 579 32.27 10.57 -2.65
N GLY A 580 33.46 10.23 -3.14
CA GLY A 580 34.52 11.20 -3.44
C GLY A 580 35.35 11.60 -2.22
N ARG A 581 36.20 12.63 -2.34
CA ARG A 581 37.11 13.06 -1.26
C ARG A 581 36.31 13.55 -0.05
N THR A 582 36.46 12.87 1.08
CA THR A 582 35.77 13.18 2.33
C THR A 582 36.68 13.95 3.28
N GLU A 583 36.29 15.18 3.65
CA GLU A 583 36.90 15.90 4.78
C GLU A 583 36.25 15.42 6.09
N ASN A 584 36.65 14.24 6.57
CA ASN A 584 36.10 13.68 7.79
C ASN A 584 36.86 14.17 9.03
N ARG A 585 36.72 15.46 9.34
CA ARG A 585 37.31 16.07 10.53
C ARG A 585 36.38 15.89 11.73
N PRO A 586 36.85 15.34 12.87
CA PRO A 586 36.03 15.17 14.08
C PRO A 586 35.33 16.46 14.53
N GLU A 587 35.96 17.62 14.32
CA GLU A 587 35.38 18.92 14.67
C GLU A 587 34.13 19.24 13.84
N ILE A 588 34.12 18.86 12.55
CA ILE A 588 32.98 19.09 11.65
C ILE A 588 31.82 18.18 12.05
N ILE A 589 32.09 16.89 12.31
CA ILE A 589 31.06 15.94 12.77
C ILE A 589 30.46 16.40 14.11
N ARG A 590 31.28 16.90 15.04
CA ARG A 590 30.80 17.47 16.30
C ARG A 590 29.89 18.68 16.08
N ARG A 591 30.18 19.53 15.09
CA ARG A 591 29.29 20.65 14.70
C ARG A 591 27.96 20.15 14.13
N VAL A 592 27.98 19.13 13.27
CA VAL A 592 26.76 18.48 12.75
C VAL A 592 25.86 18.00 13.89
N ILE A 593 26.43 17.23 14.84
CA ILE A 593 25.71 16.70 16.01
C ILE A 593 25.12 17.85 16.85
N ASN A 594 25.90 18.89 17.11
CA ASN A 594 25.43 20.05 17.88
C ASN A 594 24.30 20.82 17.16
N ASN A 595 24.37 20.95 15.83
CA ASN A 595 23.32 21.58 15.03
C ASN A 595 22.02 20.78 15.10
N LEU A 596 22.09 19.44 15.01
CA LEU A 596 20.94 18.55 15.18
C LEU A 596 20.30 18.69 16.56
N LYS A 597 21.11 18.59 17.63
CA LYS A 597 20.63 18.75 19.01
C LYS A 597 19.96 20.11 19.24
N LYS A 598 20.55 21.19 18.71
CA LYS A 598 19.99 22.54 18.81
C LYS A 598 18.64 22.67 18.10
N LYS A 599 18.53 22.16 16.87
CA LYS A 599 17.27 22.22 16.10
C LYS A 599 16.19 21.32 16.69
N ALA A 600 16.55 20.15 17.21
CA ALA A 600 15.63 19.23 17.87
C ALA A 600 14.93 19.90 19.07
N ASN A 601 15.61 20.84 19.74
CA ASN A 601 14.97 21.56 20.84
C ASN A 601 13.90 22.58 20.41
N ILE A 602 13.89 22.96 19.13
CA ILE A 602 13.01 24.02 18.61
C ILE A 602 11.89 23.42 17.73
N SER A 603 12.19 22.36 16.97
CA SER A 603 11.25 21.78 16.01
C SER A 603 10.25 20.82 16.68
N PRO A 604 8.97 20.81 16.27
CA PRO A 604 8.00 19.81 16.71
C PRO A 604 8.37 18.39 16.23
N ASP A 605 9.09 18.26 15.11
CA ASP A 605 9.51 16.98 14.53
C ASP A 605 10.92 16.55 14.99
N SER A 606 11.13 16.60 16.30
CA SER A 606 12.40 16.29 16.96
C SER A 606 12.79 14.82 16.90
N ILE A 607 11.84 13.93 16.61
CA ILE A 607 12.08 12.50 16.44
C ILE A 607 12.95 12.22 15.21
N ASN A 608 12.74 12.93 14.09
CA ASN A 608 13.57 12.76 12.91
C ASN A 608 15.03 13.16 13.16
N MET A 609 15.28 14.21 13.96
CA MET A 609 16.66 14.55 14.39
C MET A 609 17.27 13.47 15.27
N PHE A 610 16.49 12.88 16.17
CA PHE A 610 16.97 11.76 16.99
C PHE A 610 17.36 10.57 16.11
N HIS A 611 16.56 10.24 15.09
CA HIS A 611 16.93 9.22 14.11
C HIS A 611 18.20 9.57 13.34
N CYS A 612 18.39 10.83 12.92
CA CYS A 612 19.66 11.26 12.31
C CYS A 612 20.86 11.07 13.25
N LEU A 613 20.72 11.33 14.56
CA LEU A 613 21.78 11.05 15.54
C LEU A 613 22.09 9.55 15.65
N MET A 614 21.05 8.71 15.68
CA MET A 614 21.21 7.25 15.67
C MET A 614 21.91 6.75 14.40
N GLU A 615 21.54 7.28 13.23
CA GLU A 615 22.23 6.97 11.95
C GLU A 615 23.69 7.43 11.95
N MET A 616 24.00 8.52 12.67
CA MET A 616 25.38 8.98 12.91
C MET A 616 26.14 8.15 13.95
N LYS A 617 25.52 7.11 14.53
CA LYS A 617 26.04 6.32 15.66
C LYS A 617 26.31 7.16 16.91
N ASP A 618 25.71 8.34 17.02
CA ASP A 618 25.74 9.15 18.23
C ASP A 618 24.67 8.66 19.20
N LEU A 619 25.08 7.83 20.15
CA LEU A 619 24.21 7.26 21.18
C LEU A 619 24.08 8.15 22.42
N SER A 620 24.60 9.38 22.40
CA SER A 620 24.69 10.23 23.59
C SER A 620 23.32 10.50 24.22
N VAL A 621 22.34 10.92 23.42
CA VAL A 621 20.97 11.16 23.89
C VAL A 621 20.32 9.86 24.39
N HIS A 622 20.57 8.73 23.72
CA HIS A 622 20.06 7.43 24.14
C HIS A 622 20.64 7.00 25.49
N GLN A 623 21.95 7.13 25.68
CA GLN A 623 22.65 6.81 26.93
C GLN A 623 22.20 7.73 28.07
N GLU A 624 22.09 9.04 27.83
CA GLU A 624 21.61 10.01 28.81
C GLU A 624 20.19 9.70 29.31
N ILE A 625 19.34 9.14 28.43
CA ILE A 625 17.99 8.67 28.78
C ILE A 625 18.02 7.34 29.52
N GLN A 626 18.86 6.38 29.11
CA GLN A 626 19.03 5.11 29.83
C GLN A 626 19.52 5.35 31.26
N GLU A 627 20.48 6.24 31.46
CA GLU A 627 20.94 6.67 32.77
C GLU A 627 19.83 7.38 33.55
N PHE A 628 19.06 8.25 32.90
CA PHE A 628 17.90 8.90 33.52
C PHE A 628 16.87 7.88 34.00
N LEU A 629 16.55 6.86 33.19
CA LEU A 629 15.62 5.80 33.55
C LEU A 629 16.13 4.95 34.72
N LYS A 630 17.45 4.73 34.84
CA LYS A 630 18.04 4.00 35.98
C LYS A 630 18.19 4.85 37.25
N SER A 631 18.13 6.18 37.14
CA SER A 631 18.34 7.06 38.28
C SER A 631 17.13 7.10 39.23
N GLU A 632 17.40 7.16 40.53
CA GLU A 632 16.36 7.37 41.56
C GLU A 632 15.86 8.84 41.59
N ASN A 633 16.65 9.78 41.08
CA ASN A 633 16.40 11.24 41.14
C ASN A 633 15.75 11.82 39.87
N ARG A 634 14.82 11.10 39.24
CA ARG A 634 14.20 11.47 37.94
C ARG A 634 13.55 12.86 37.93
N SER A 635 12.96 13.29 39.03
CA SER A 635 12.26 14.59 39.13
C SER A 635 13.21 15.79 39.16
N ARG A 636 14.51 15.60 39.45
CA ARG A 636 15.49 16.69 39.55
C ARG A 636 16.18 17.00 38.22
N LYS A 637 16.40 16.00 37.36
CA LYS A 637 17.11 16.18 36.07
C LYS A 637 16.16 16.82 35.05
N LYS A 638 16.51 18.00 34.55
CA LYS A 638 15.74 18.67 33.50
C LYS A 638 15.97 17.98 32.15
N LEU A 639 14.90 17.49 31.54
CA LEU A 639 14.90 16.92 30.20
C LEU A 639 14.67 18.03 29.18
N SER A 640 15.51 18.08 28.14
CA SER A 640 15.22 18.90 26.97
C SER A 640 14.23 18.20 26.04
N GLU A 641 13.75 18.93 25.06
CA GLU A 641 12.76 18.48 24.08
C GLU A 641 13.21 17.27 23.25
N ILE A 642 14.49 17.21 22.85
CA ILE A 642 15.04 16.02 22.19
C ILE A 642 15.05 14.80 23.13
N HIS A 643 15.36 15.00 24.42
CA HIS A 643 15.30 13.93 25.41
C HIS A 643 13.87 13.42 25.57
N CYS A 644 12.89 14.32 25.62
CA CYS A 644 11.48 13.94 25.69
C CYS A 644 11.04 13.14 24.45
N SER A 645 11.48 13.53 23.25
CA SER A 645 11.13 12.80 22.01
C SER A 645 11.76 11.41 21.97
N ALA A 646 13.04 11.33 22.31
CA ALA A 646 13.76 10.07 22.35
C ALA A 646 13.24 9.17 23.46
N LEU A 647 12.87 9.72 24.63
CA LEU A 647 12.24 8.97 25.71
C LEU A 647 10.87 8.46 25.29
N ALA A 648 10.04 9.31 24.65
CA ALA A 648 8.74 8.89 24.13
C ALA A 648 8.88 7.74 23.13
N TYR A 649 9.82 7.86 22.19
CA TYR A 649 10.15 6.79 21.25
C TYR A 649 10.62 5.53 21.97
N MET A 650 11.56 5.62 22.91
CA MET A 650 12.08 4.46 23.65
C MET A 650 10.99 3.75 24.45
N LEU A 651 10.14 4.50 25.17
CA LEU A 651 9.01 3.96 25.91
C LEU A 651 7.97 3.33 24.99
N GLN A 652 7.67 4.00 23.86
CA GLN A 652 6.77 3.47 22.85
C GLN A 652 7.34 2.19 22.23
N MET A 653 8.66 2.07 22.08
CA MET A 653 9.30 0.92 21.45
C MET A 653 9.61 -0.24 22.40
N SER A 654 9.49 -0.04 23.72
CA SER A 654 9.71 -1.05 24.75
C SER A 654 8.78 -2.26 24.61
N GLU A 655 9.30 -3.45 24.93
CA GLU A 655 8.50 -4.68 25.08
C GLU A 655 7.74 -4.67 26.41
N GLU A 656 8.35 -4.12 27.44
CA GLU A 656 7.70 -3.88 28.73
C GLU A 656 6.72 -2.71 28.63
N VAL A 657 5.50 -2.93 29.09
CA VAL A 657 4.45 -1.92 29.19
C VAL A 657 4.67 -1.11 30.46
N LEU A 658 4.71 0.21 30.32
CA LEU A 658 4.91 1.12 31.46
C LEU A 658 3.67 1.14 32.37
N ASP A 659 3.83 0.93 33.67
CA ASP A 659 2.68 0.94 34.57
C ASP A 659 2.02 2.32 34.67
N GLU A 660 2.81 3.39 34.78
CA GLU A 660 2.30 4.76 34.92
C GLU A 660 3.16 5.77 34.15
N LEU A 661 2.51 6.54 33.27
CA LEU A 661 3.06 7.71 32.59
C LEU A 661 2.43 8.98 33.18
N ASP A 662 3.10 9.62 34.13
CA ASP A 662 2.69 10.93 34.64
C ASP A 662 3.62 12.02 34.10
N LEU A 663 3.11 12.88 33.21
CA LEU A 663 3.90 13.93 32.57
C LEU A 663 4.40 14.99 33.56
N LYS A 664 3.79 15.13 34.74
CA LYS A 664 4.24 16.06 35.78
C LYS A 664 5.45 15.56 36.54
N LYS A 665 5.73 14.25 36.53
CA LYS A 665 6.95 13.68 37.14
C LYS A 665 8.22 14.03 36.34
N TYR A 666 8.08 14.43 35.08
CA TYR A 666 9.20 14.82 34.23
C TYR A 666 9.45 16.33 34.30
N ASN A 667 10.64 16.71 34.75
CA ASN A 667 11.09 18.10 34.76
C ASN A 667 11.45 18.53 33.31
N THR A 668 10.51 19.12 32.58
CA THR A 668 10.71 19.59 31.20
C THR A 668 9.79 20.77 30.87
N SER A 669 9.97 21.39 29.70
CA SER A 669 9.11 22.46 29.19
C SER A 669 7.73 21.92 28.79
N GLU A 670 6.72 22.79 28.61
CA GLU A 670 5.42 22.37 28.08
C GLU A 670 5.56 21.63 26.73
N ALA A 671 6.41 22.15 25.84
CA ALA A 671 6.71 21.50 24.57
C ALA A 671 7.41 20.14 24.74
N GLY A 672 8.20 19.95 25.80
CA GLY A 672 8.78 18.66 26.17
C GLY A 672 7.71 17.66 26.65
N ARG A 673 6.76 18.11 27.47
CA ARG A 673 5.63 17.28 27.93
C ARG A 673 4.76 16.81 26.77
N LEU A 674 4.43 17.70 25.83
CA LEU A 674 3.65 17.33 24.65
C LEU A 674 4.34 16.23 23.82
N ARG A 675 5.67 16.25 23.71
CA ARG A 675 6.43 15.21 23.00
C ARG A 675 6.37 13.84 23.69
N LEU A 676 6.12 13.80 25.00
CA LEU A 676 5.99 12.55 25.76
C LEU A 676 4.63 11.87 25.59
N ILE A 677 3.62 12.57 25.06
CA ILE A 677 2.26 12.02 24.90
C ILE A 677 2.27 10.75 24.04
N LEU A 678 3.16 10.64 23.05
CA LEU A 678 3.29 9.44 22.22
C LEU A 678 3.55 8.15 23.04
N ALA A 679 4.15 8.27 24.23
CA ALA A 679 4.40 7.14 25.13
C ALA A 679 3.11 6.54 25.72
N VAL A 680 1.97 7.25 25.63
CA VAL A 680 0.66 6.78 26.12
C VAL A 680 0.22 5.47 25.45
N ARG A 681 0.76 5.18 24.26
CA ARG A 681 0.53 3.93 23.51
C ARG A 681 1.12 2.68 24.15
N ASN A 682 2.00 2.83 25.14
CA ASN A 682 2.69 1.72 25.79
C ASN A 682 2.64 1.83 27.32
N CYS A 683 1.54 2.36 27.88
CA CYS A 683 1.35 2.40 29.32
C CYS A 683 -0.04 1.94 29.79
N ARG A 684 -0.16 1.58 31.07
CA ARG A 684 -1.43 1.20 31.72
C ARG A 684 -2.17 2.41 32.28
N LYS A 685 -1.44 3.32 32.93
CA LYS A 685 -2.00 4.55 33.51
C LYS A 685 -1.35 5.78 32.87
N ALA A 686 -2.14 6.79 32.54
CA ALA A 686 -1.66 8.02 31.93
C ALA A 686 -2.19 9.26 32.66
N GLY A 687 -1.28 9.98 33.32
CA GLY A 687 -1.50 11.28 33.93
C GLY A 687 -1.08 12.41 33.00
N LEU A 688 -2.05 12.99 32.28
CA LEU A 688 -1.88 14.07 31.31
C LEU A 688 -2.58 15.38 31.76
N SER A 689 -2.82 15.53 33.07
CA SER A 689 -3.55 16.68 33.61
C SER A 689 -2.74 17.97 33.51
N ASN A 690 -3.40 19.10 33.20
CA ASN A 690 -2.79 20.43 33.02
C ASN A 690 -1.58 20.44 32.07
N CYS A 691 -1.61 19.67 30.97
CA CYS A 691 -0.49 19.58 30.01
C CYS A 691 -0.66 20.48 28.77
N GLY A 692 -1.75 21.25 28.69
CA GLY A 692 -2.01 22.15 27.57
C GLY A 692 -2.33 21.40 26.27
N LEU A 693 -2.99 20.23 26.37
CA LEU A 693 -3.28 19.35 25.24
C LEU A 693 -4.07 20.06 24.14
N SER A 694 -3.62 19.93 22.89
CA SER A 694 -4.35 20.35 21.70
C SER A 694 -5.34 19.28 21.23
N GLU A 695 -6.14 19.61 20.21
CA GLU A 695 -7.02 18.65 19.55
C GLU A 695 -6.24 17.49 18.91
N SER A 696 -5.13 17.79 18.24
CA SER A 696 -4.24 16.76 17.66
C SER A 696 -3.61 15.84 18.71
N ASP A 697 -3.38 16.34 19.93
CA ASP A 697 -2.90 15.49 21.03
C ASP A 697 -3.99 14.51 21.49
N CYS A 698 -5.26 14.93 21.44
CA CYS A 698 -6.39 14.06 21.74
C CYS A 698 -6.56 12.96 20.68
N GLU A 699 -6.25 13.23 19.41
CA GLU A 699 -6.18 12.20 18.36
C GLU A 699 -5.09 11.16 18.66
N VAL A 700 -3.94 11.58 19.19
CA VAL A 700 -2.88 10.65 19.61
C VAL A 700 -3.37 9.75 20.75
N VAL A 701 -4.01 10.32 21.78
CA VAL A 701 -4.58 9.56 22.90
C VAL A 701 -5.69 8.62 22.42
N ALA A 702 -6.60 9.10 21.57
CA ALA A 702 -7.63 8.28 20.95
C ALA A 702 -7.02 7.11 20.16
N SER A 703 -5.96 7.37 19.38
CA SER A 703 -5.25 6.31 18.65
C SER A 703 -4.63 5.25 19.55
N ALA A 704 -4.24 5.61 20.79
CA ALA A 704 -3.76 4.66 21.78
C ALA A 704 -4.90 3.83 22.37
N LEU A 705 -6.06 4.42 22.62
CA LEU A 705 -7.26 3.67 23.07
C LEU A 705 -7.75 2.68 22.01
N LYS A 706 -7.57 3.02 20.73
CA LYS A 706 -7.96 2.17 19.59
C LYS A 706 -6.96 1.03 19.32
N SER A 707 -5.74 1.09 19.86
CA SER A 707 -4.68 0.12 19.54
C SER A 707 -5.04 -1.29 20.02
N ASN A 708 -4.51 -2.31 19.34
CA ASN A 708 -4.59 -3.71 19.74
C ASN A 708 -3.18 -4.29 19.97
N PRO A 709 -2.82 -4.64 21.22
CA PRO A 709 -3.61 -4.40 22.44
C PRO A 709 -3.65 -2.90 22.82
N SER A 710 -4.74 -2.46 23.44
CA SER A 710 -4.75 -1.22 24.23
C SER A 710 -4.38 -1.61 25.65
N TYR A 711 -3.34 -0.99 26.19
CA TYR A 711 -2.88 -1.23 27.55
C TYR A 711 -3.51 -0.29 28.58
N LEU A 712 -4.06 0.84 28.13
CA LEU A 712 -4.58 1.90 29.00
C LEU A 712 -5.84 1.44 29.75
N THR A 713 -5.75 1.46 31.08
CA THR A 713 -6.86 1.24 32.01
C THR A 713 -7.24 2.52 32.76
N GLU A 714 -6.30 3.45 32.97
CA GLU A 714 -6.59 4.75 33.60
C GLU A 714 -6.05 5.93 32.79
N LEU A 715 -6.89 6.95 32.58
CA LEU A 715 -6.55 8.17 31.85
C LEU A 715 -7.04 9.41 32.59
N ASP A 716 -6.11 10.29 32.97
CA ASP A 716 -6.41 11.60 33.55
C ASP A 716 -6.01 12.73 32.61
N LEU A 717 -6.99 13.44 32.06
CA LEU A 717 -6.83 14.60 31.20
C LEU A 717 -7.31 15.89 31.88
N SER A 718 -7.45 15.88 33.21
CA SER A 718 -8.04 16.98 33.96
C SER A 718 -7.31 18.31 33.76
N GLY A 719 -8.06 19.41 33.69
CA GLY A 719 -7.53 20.77 33.62
C GLY A 719 -6.95 21.18 32.26
N ASN A 720 -7.20 20.39 31.21
CA ASN A 720 -6.89 20.77 29.84
C ASN A 720 -8.04 21.59 29.23
N HIS A 721 -8.02 22.91 29.43
CA HIS A 721 -9.08 23.83 28.98
C HIS A 721 -9.26 23.96 27.45
N SER A 722 -8.25 23.55 26.69
CA SER A 722 -8.25 23.52 25.23
C SER A 722 -8.99 22.31 24.65
N LEU A 723 -9.30 21.30 25.47
CA LEU A 723 -9.93 20.06 25.04
C LEU A 723 -11.36 20.30 24.53
N ARG A 724 -12.18 21.07 25.27
CA ARG A 724 -13.56 21.44 24.92
C ARG A 724 -14.38 20.24 24.38
N ASP A 725 -15.37 20.48 23.52
CA ASP A 725 -16.19 19.42 22.94
C ASP A 725 -15.49 18.66 21.79
N SER A 726 -14.59 19.30 21.02
CA SER A 726 -13.90 18.64 19.89
C SER A 726 -12.90 17.59 20.37
N GLY A 727 -12.10 17.89 21.39
CA GLY A 727 -11.19 16.92 21.99
C GLY A 727 -11.91 15.73 22.63
N VAL A 728 -13.06 15.95 23.29
CA VAL A 728 -13.91 14.84 23.79
C VAL A 728 -14.43 13.98 22.65
N LYS A 729 -14.80 14.56 21.51
CA LYS A 729 -15.27 13.80 20.34
C LYS A 729 -14.21 12.81 19.86
N HIS A 730 -12.96 13.25 19.71
CA HIS A 730 -11.84 12.36 19.35
C HIS A 730 -11.65 11.24 20.37
N LEU A 731 -11.69 11.55 21.66
CA LEU A 731 -11.58 10.54 22.72
C LEU A 731 -12.74 9.55 22.68
N CYS A 732 -13.97 10.01 22.42
CA CYS A 732 -15.15 9.17 22.26
C CYS A 732 -14.97 8.19 21.11
N ASP A 733 -14.34 8.60 20.00
CA ASP A 733 -14.04 7.69 18.91
C ASP A 733 -13.05 6.60 19.34
N GLY A 734 -12.15 6.90 20.27
CA GLY A 734 -11.30 5.91 20.94
C GLY A 734 -12.07 4.98 21.89
N LEU A 735 -12.98 5.52 22.70
CA LEU A 735 -13.79 4.74 23.65
C LEU A 735 -14.78 3.79 22.97
N LYS A 736 -15.30 4.16 21.79
CA LYS A 736 -16.15 3.30 20.96
C LYS A 736 -15.43 2.05 20.46
N SER A 737 -14.11 1.99 20.58
CA SER A 737 -13.31 0.88 20.09
C SER A 737 -13.52 -0.38 20.94
N PRO A 738 -13.89 -1.56 20.39
CA PRO A 738 -13.85 -2.81 21.16
C PRO A 738 -12.45 -3.25 21.64
N ASN A 739 -11.38 -2.55 21.25
CA ASN A 739 -10.05 -2.78 21.80
C ASN A 739 -9.82 -1.98 23.08
N CYS A 740 -10.65 -0.96 23.36
CA CYS A 740 -10.49 -0.06 24.49
C CYS A 740 -10.72 -0.84 25.79
N LYS A 741 -9.78 -0.75 26.73
CA LYS A 741 -9.86 -1.39 28.05
C LYS A 741 -9.86 -0.36 29.19
N LEU A 742 -10.28 0.86 28.87
CA LEU A 742 -10.20 1.97 29.81
C LEU A 742 -11.28 1.79 30.89
N GLU A 743 -10.85 1.71 32.14
CA GLU A 743 -11.68 1.54 33.33
C GLU A 743 -11.95 2.88 34.01
N THR A 744 -10.99 3.81 33.97
CA THR A 744 -11.10 5.13 34.61
C THR A 744 -10.77 6.26 33.65
N LEU A 745 -11.67 7.24 33.54
CA LEU A 745 -11.49 8.46 32.77
C LEU A 745 -11.77 9.70 33.64
N ARG A 746 -10.78 10.61 33.73
CA ARG A 746 -10.91 11.88 34.45
C ARG A 746 -10.78 13.06 33.50
N LEU A 747 -11.84 13.86 33.40
CA LEU A 747 -11.96 15.06 32.56
C LEU A 747 -12.34 16.30 33.39
N LYS A 748 -11.87 16.36 34.64
CA LYS A 748 -12.19 17.44 35.57
C LYS A 748 -11.69 18.78 35.04
N ARG A 749 -12.50 19.85 35.09
CA ARG A 749 -12.06 21.21 34.72
C ARG A 749 -11.56 21.38 33.26
N CYS A 750 -12.17 20.66 32.32
CA CYS A 750 -11.83 20.69 30.87
C CYS A 750 -12.71 21.64 30.02
N ARG A 751 -13.66 22.38 30.64
CA ARG A 751 -14.66 23.24 29.97
C ARG A 751 -15.59 22.45 29.06
N LEU A 752 -16.09 21.33 29.57
CA LEU A 752 -17.03 20.47 28.85
C LEU A 752 -18.43 21.09 28.81
N SER A 753 -19.18 20.81 27.75
CA SER A 753 -20.59 21.20 27.64
C SER A 753 -21.52 19.97 27.60
N LYS A 754 -22.83 20.22 27.42
CA LYS A 754 -23.80 19.15 27.14
C LYS A 754 -23.40 18.29 25.94
N ILE A 755 -22.78 18.88 24.91
CA ILE A 755 -22.35 18.16 23.70
C ILE A 755 -21.31 17.08 24.05
N SER A 756 -20.35 17.40 24.92
CA SER A 756 -19.40 16.42 25.45
C SER A 756 -20.09 15.29 26.20
N CYS A 757 -21.07 15.61 27.05
CA CYS A 757 -21.79 14.62 27.85
C CYS A 757 -22.61 13.67 26.97
N ASP A 758 -23.30 14.20 25.95
CA ASP A 758 -24.05 13.43 24.96
C ASP A 758 -23.13 12.51 24.14
N SER A 759 -21.94 13.02 23.76
CA SER A 759 -20.94 12.24 23.02
C SER A 759 -20.38 11.08 23.85
N LEU A 760 -20.08 11.33 25.13
CA LEU A 760 -19.63 10.31 26.09
C LEU A 760 -20.73 9.27 26.31
N ALA A 761 -21.97 9.69 26.55
CA ALA A 761 -23.09 8.76 26.71
C ALA A 761 -23.29 7.87 25.48
N SER A 762 -23.14 8.43 24.27
CA SER A 762 -23.17 7.66 23.04
C SER A 762 -22.02 6.67 22.92
N ALA A 763 -20.80 7.05 23.33
CA ALA A 763 -19.62 6.19 23.26
C ALA A 763 -19.68 5.05 24.30
N LEU A 764 -20.26 5.28 25.46
CA LEU A 764 -20.42 4.27 26.51
C LEU A 764 -21.58 3.29 26.22
N LYS A 765 -22.54 3.69 25.37
CA LYS A 765 -23.59 2.79 24.85
C LYS A 765 -23.10 1.88 23.73
N SER A 766 -22.02 2.25 23.05
CA SER A 766 -21.46 1.46 21.94
C SER A 766 -20.44 0.47 22.47
N ASN A 767 -20.64 -0.82 22.17
CA ASN A 767 -19.86 -1.94 22.69
C ASN A 767 -20.01 -2.11 24.22
N PRO A 768 -19.77 -3.30 24.80
CA PRO A 768 -19.68 -3.41 26.25
C PRO A 768 -18.51 -2.54 26.72
N SER A 769 -18.84 -1.39 27.30
CA SER A 769 -17.84 -0.49 27.85
C SER A 769 -17.12 -1.20 29.00
N HIS A 770 -15.82 -0.95 29.13
CA HIS A 770 -15.05 -1.34 30.31
C HIS A 770 -14.94 -0.20 31.32
N LEU A 771 -15.54 0.96 31.03
CA LEU A 771 -15.40 2.14 31.87
C LEU A 771 -16.23 2.00 33.14
N GLU A 772 -15.57 1.99 34.29
CA GLU A 772 -16.19 1.87 35.62
C GLU A 772 -16.26 3.21 36.35
N GLN A 773 -15.34 4.13 36.05
CA GLN A 773 -15.24 5.44 36.72
C GLN A 773 -15.11 6.58 35.72
N LEU A 774 -16.02 7.56 35.82
CA LEU A 774 -16.02 8.78 35.03
C LEU A 774 -16.10 10.01 35.94
N ASP A 775 -15.06 10.86 35.89
CA ASP A 775 -15.02 12.12 36.65
C ASP A 775 -15.05 13.33 35.70
N LEU A 776 -16.18 14.01 35.67
CA LEU A 776 -16.48 15.24 34.95
C LEU A 776 -16.57 16.46 35.88
N SER A 777 -16.17 16.35 37.16
CA SER A 777 -16.32 17.42 38.15
C SER A 777 -15.69 18.75 37.69
N ARG A 778 -16.18 19.86 38.23
CA ARG A 778 -15.66 21.22 37.96
C ARG A 778 -15.68 21.65 36.48
N ASN A 779 -16.67 21.17 35.72
CA ASN A 779 -16.95 21.64 34.35
C ASN A 779 -18.17 22.57 34.27
N ASP A 780 -18.73 22.99 35.40
CA ASP A 780 -19.94 23.83 35.50
C ASP A 780 -21.15 23.26 34.72
N LEU A 781 -21.26 21.93 34.72
CA LEU A 781 -22.33 21.20 34.07
C LEU A 781 -23.63 21.31 34.87
N GLN A 782 -24.74 21.62 34.20
CA GLN A 782 -26.08 21.59 34.78
C GLN A 782 -26.63 20.15 34.76
N GLY A 783 -27.55 19.80 35.67
CA GLY A 783 -28.16 18.45 35.71
C GLY A 783 -28.79 18.02 34.38
N SER A 784 -29.33 18.96 33.61
CA SER A 784 -29.88 18.69 32.26
C SER A 784 -28.83 18.33 31.20
N ALA A 785 -27.55 18.66 31.43
CA ALA A 785 -26.44 18.34 30.54
C ALA A 785 -25.93 16.90 30.74
N VAL A 786 -26.01 16.38 31.96
CA VAL A 786 -25.54 15.02 32.33
C VAL A 786 -26.64 13.97 32.32
N LYS A 787 -27.89 14.35 32.03
CA LYS A 787 -29.05 13.46 32.07
C LYS A 787 -28.83 12.15 31.32
N HIS A 788 -28.33 12.19 30.09
CA HIS A 788 -28.08 10.97 29.31
C HIS A 788 -26.99 10.04 29.89
N LEU A 789 -26.08 10.57 30.70
CA LEU A 789 -25.09 9.77 31.43
C LEU A 789 -25.70 9.16 32.70
N LEU A 790 -26.56 9.89 33.40
CA LEU A 790 -27.30 9.36 34.56
C LEU A 790 -28.24 8.23 34.14
N ASP A 791 -29.03 8.45 33.08
CA ASP A 791 -29.93 7.43 32.49
C ASP A 791 -29.14 6.17 32.06
N LEU A 792 -27.86 6.34 31.69
CA LEU A 792 -26.99 5.23 31.31
C LEU A 792 -26.49 4.44 32.52
N VAL A 793 -26.11 5.11 33.62
CA VAL A 793 -25.68 4.45 34.87
C VAL A 793 -26.79 3.59 35.48
N GLU A 794 -28.05 3.97 35.29
CA GLU A 794 -29.22 3.19 35.73
C GLU A 794 -29.51 1.96 34.85
N SER A 795 -28.88 1.86 33.67
CA SER A 795 -29.08 0.75 32.73
C SER A 795 -28.35 -0.51 33.20
N PRO A 796 -28.97 -1.71 33.16
CA PRO A 796 -28.36 -2.95 33.63
C PRO A 796 -27.12 -3.37 32.82
N ASP A 797 -27.02 -2.91 31.58
CA ASP A 797 -25.89 -3.21 30.68
C ASP A 797 -24.73 -2.22 30.80
N CYS A 798 -24.76 -1.29 31.77
CA CYS A 798 -23.70 -0.30 31.95
C CYS A 798 -22.62 -0.78 32.92
N SER A 799 -21.35 -0.69 32.52
CA SER A 799 -20.19 -0.94 33.39
C SER A 799 -19.89 0.20 34.36
N LEU A 800 -20.46 1.39 34.14
CA LEU A 800 -20.11 2.61 34.86
C LEU A 800 -20.68 2.58 36.28
N GLN A 801 -19.81 2.36 37.28
CA GLN A 801 -20.18 2.29 38.69
C GLN A 801 -20.17 3.66 39.37
N THR A 802 -19.29 4.56 38.92
CA THR A 802 -19.09 5.87 39.54
C THR A 802 -19.09 6.98 38.49
N LEU A 803 -20.06 7.90 38.60
CA LEU A 803 -20.10 9.15 37.84
C LEU A 803 -19.99 10.34 38.81
N ARG A 804 -18.96 11.16 38.65
CA ARG A 804 -18.79 12.44 39.38
C ARG A 804 -18.92 13.59 38.41
N TRP A 805 -19.78 14.57 38.67
CA TRP A 805 -19.97 15.71 37.76
C TRP A 805 -20.19 17.04 38.49
N GLU A 806 -20.60 16.98 39.75
CA GLU A 806 -20.71 18.14 40.66
C GLU A 806 -19.32 18.69 41.04
N SER A 807 -19.28 19.93 41.53
CA SER A 807 -18.07 20.76 41.73
C SER A 807 -17.12 20.34 42.86
#